data_AF-A0A0J8GNT4-F1
#
_entry.id   AF-A0A0J8GNT4-F1
#
_cell.length_a   1.000
_cell.length_b   1.000
_cell.length_c   1.000
_cell.angle_alpha   90.00
_cell.angle_beta   90.00
_cell.angle_gamma   90.00
#
_symmetry.space_group_name_H-M   'P 1'
#
loop_
_entity.id
_entity.type
_entity.pdbx_description
1 polymer ?
#
loop_
_entity_poly.entity_id
_entity_poly.type
_entity_poly.pdbx_seq_one_letter_code
_entity_poly.pdbx_strand_id
1 'polypeptide(L)'
;MNIAVKHLGKLSTLAVMISLTGCGSDIATNTDIEAVDTTSPVSDWKMVWNDEFDGTSINMSKWSHEVDCSGGGNQEEQCYTDSAENSYVSDGTLKIVALPAEDAAKPYTSARLRTLNQGDWTYGRFEVRAKLPQGQGTWPAFWMLPTDEVYGGWPHSGEIDILEAVNLKVANDDGTLQSSIYGTLHYGKSWPDNVSSGKEYVFPQDQNPADDFHTYAIEWQEGEIRWYVDGYLYQTQRRSEVRYNSKGEASGLKHQGWFAEYYSQQTGELENHWTNAPYDQDFHLLLNLAVGGSWPANVNDTGIDETAFENGGQVFEIDYVRVYECALDPNTGRGCETLRKGYDSEEDALVLGKAPKPAAPTPPGPAQNLTIFADANNPDWPIWDCCGGSTPTVETDGDYGAVAEFIIGSSPTVMGFNTNQSDEPKPYDASSFVATGKVEFDMKVVTPPNDASAVWKFKIEQGGTSTAVELDLTDSIEGVAPVTGEWQHYSFSLQDLADKGLDVSGIDVLMIFPAWGSGEGAVYRVDNVTIGSPENTAGASVELVLFEDTSNLQWPIWDCCGGSTPTEETDDADHNTVAEFIIGASPTVMGFLAEDNLYFDASSIQTEGVVQFEMKVTSAPNDAAAVWKFKVESGDTTTAVELDLTDSNEGLAPATGVWQTYTFPLQMLADQGLDTSAIDVIMIFPAWGTGEGAVYRVDNAKIYNPNAVSAPAGLDLFKDMSAANWSIWDCCGGSTPAEQTDDAPYGTVAEFAIGASPTVMGFLADDNVYFDAEALAATGSVKFDMKVVTAPNDAAAVWKFKIESGDTTTAVELDLTDSNEGLAPATGVWQTYTFPLQKLADEGLDLTAIDVVMIFPAWGTGEGAVYRVDNASISAQ
;
A
#
# COMPACT_ATOMS: atom_id res chain seq x y z
N MET A 1 -52.96 11.16 -45.00
CA MET A 1 -53.76 11.74 -43.90
C MET A 1 -52.92 11.65 -42.64
N ASN A 2 -52.48 12.82 -42.16
CA ASN A 2 -51.80 13.25 -40.91
C ASN A 2 -50.75 12.32 -40.27
N ILE A 3 -49.41 12.52 -40.39
CA ILE A 3 -48.49 13.63 -39.95
C ILE A 3 -48.11 13.44 -38.46
N ALA A 4 -46.85 13.47 -37.99
CA ALA A 4 -45.52 13.66 -38.58
C ALA A 4 -44.42 13.34 -37.55
N VAL A 5 -43.20 13.07 -38.04
CA VAL A 5 -41.95 13.19 -37.26
C VAL A 5 -40.83 13.72 -38.18
N LYS A 6 -39.96 14.57 -37.60
CA LYS A 6 -38.62 15.06 -38.02
C LYS A 6 -38.54 16.17 -39.08
N HIS A 7 -38.03 17.36 -38.70
CA HIS A 7 -36.59 17.69 -38.78
C HIS A 7 -36.28 19.14 -38.34
N LEU A 8 -35.03 19.29 -37.89
CA LEU A 8 -34.30 20.48 -37.42
C LEU A 8 -34.29 21.70 -38.38
N GLY A 9 -34.04 22.90 -37.84
CA GLY A 9 -33.37 23.96 -38.59
C GLY A 9 -33.47 25.44 -38.10
N LYS A 10 -32.69 25.79 -37.07
CA LYS A 10 -31.80 26.97 -36.94
C LYS A 10 -32.31 28.45 -36.90
N LEU A 11 -31.69 29.17 -35.93
CA LEU A 11 -31.46 30.63 -35.74
C LEU A 11 -32.66 31.47 -35.23
N SER A 12 -32.57 32.30 -34.18
CA SER A 12 -31.49 33.25 -33.83
C SER A 12 -31.46 33.62 -32.34
N THR A 13 -30.24 33.71 -31.83
CA THR A 13 -29.68 34.49 -30.71
C THR A 13 -30.59 35.48 -29.95
N LEU A 14 -30.75 35.24 -28.65
CA LEU A 14 -30.88 36.30 -27.65
C LEU A 14 -29.98 35.96 -26.45
N ALA A 15 -28.89 36.71 -26.31
CA ALA A 15 -27.97 36.60 -25.19
C ALA A 15 -28.66 37.12 -23.92
N VAL A 16 -28.94 36.22 -22.98
CA VAL A 16 -29.19 36.55 -21.58
C VAL A 16 -28.06 35.91 -20.81
N MET A 17 -27.13 36.73 -20.31
CA MET A 17 -26.21 36.31 -19.26
C MET A 17 -27.04 36.00 -18.01
N ILE A 18 -27.24 34.71 -17.74
CA ILE A 18 -27.64 34.23 -16.42
C ILE A 18 -26.37 33.64 -15.82
N SER A 19 -25.89 34.29 -14.76
CA SER A 19 -24.93 33.71 -13.83
C SER A 19 -25.45 32.36 -13.34
N LEU A 20 -24.87 31.27 -13.84
CA LEU A 20 -24.97 29.96 -13.22
C LEU A 20 -24.14 30.01 -11.92
N THR A 21 -24.74 30.52 -10.85
CA THR A 21 -24.46 29.96 -9.53
C THR A 21 -25.04 28.56 -9.54
N GLY A 22 -24.17 27.56 -9.69
CA GLY A 22 -24.54 26.16 -9.51
C GLY A 22 -25.12 26.00 -8.10
N CYS A 23 -26.41 25.70 -8.01
CA CYS A 23 -27.00 25.10 -6.82
C CYS A 23 -26.53 23.64 -6.75
N GLY A 24 -25.25 23.44 -6.43
CA GLY A 24 -24.79 22.27 -5.69
C GLY A 24 -24.75 22.68 -4.22
N SER A 25 -25.91 22.91 -3.63
CA SER A 25 -26.01 23.05 -2.19
C SER A 25 -26.13 21.66 -1.62
N ASP A 26 -25.06 21.19 -0.98
CA ASP A 26 -25.12 20.15 0.03
C ASP A 26 -26.36 20.40 0.90
N ILE A 27 -27.28 19.44 0.92
CA ILE A 27 -28.34 19.40 1.93
C ILE A 27 -27.66 18.92 3.22
N ALA A 28 -26.79 19.75 3.78
CA ALA A 28 -26.35 19.59 5.15
C ALA A 28 -27.52 20.06 6.02
N THR A 29 -28.27 19.11 6.57
CA THR A 29 -29.23 19.39 7.64
C THR A 29 -28.44 19.91 8.84
N ASN A 30 -28.48 21.23 9.05
CA ASN A 30 -27.93 21.85 10.24
C ASN A 30 -28.93 21.61 11.39
N THR A 31 -29.01 20.37 11.85
CA THR A 31 -29.90 19.94 12.94
C THR A 31 -29.29 20.41 14.25
N ASP A 32 -29.99 21.30 14.96
CA ASP A 32 -29.60 21.72 16.29
C ASP A 32 -29.87 20.59 17.30
N ILE A 33 -28.86 19.74 17.49
CA ILE A 33 -28.89 18.58 18.39
C ILE A 33 -29.09 18.93 19.87
N GLU A 34 -28.96 20.21 20.24
CA GLU A 34 -29.19 20.70 21.62
C GLU A 34 -30.67 21.10 21.86
N ALA A 35 -31.49 21.16 20.80
CA ALA A 35 -32.88 21.63 20.86
C ALA A 35 -33.94 20.54 20.56
N VAL A 36 -33.53 19.29 20.29
CA VAL A 36 -34.44 18.20 19.92
C VAL A 36 -35.19 17.67 21.15
N ASP A 37 -36.50 17.88 21.16
CA ASP A 37 -37.43 17.22 22.09
C ASP A 37 -37.85 15.87 21.50
N THR A 38 -37.27 14.78 22.03
CA THR A 38 -37.55 13.39 21.60
C THR A 38 -38.99 12.94 21.86
N THR A 39 -39.81 13.75 22.55
CA THR A 39 -41.22 13.48 22.81
C THR A 39 -42.17 14.17 21.84
N SER A 40 -41.67 15.08 21.00
CA SER A 40 -42.46 15.81 20.00
C SER A 40 -42.55 15.03 18.67
N PRO A 41 -43.75 14.83 18.08
CA PRO A 41 -43.90 14.10 16.82
C PRO A 41 -43.17 14.81 15.67
N VAL A 42 -42.26 14.10 15.01
CA VAL A 42 -41.62 14.54 13.76
C VAL A 42 -42.61 14.35 12.60
N SER A 43 -43.00 15.45 11.96
CA SER A 43 -43.98 15.45 10.85
C SER A 43 -43.46 14.84 9.55
N ASP A 44 -42.17 14.54 9.50
CA ASP A 44 -41.46 14.24 8.27
C ASP A 44 -41.42 12.73 7.97
N TRP A 45 -41.80 11.89 8.95
CA TRP A 45 -42.03 10.47 8.74
C TRP A 45 -43.45 10.19 8.23
N LYS A 46 -43.56 9.50 7.09
CA LYS A 46 -44.83 9.08 6.53
C LYS A 46 -45.01 7.57 6.67
N MET A 47 -46.03 7.15 7.41
CA MET A 47 -46.36 5.72 7.52
C MET A 47 -46.75 5.15 6.16
N VAL A 48 -46.09 4.06 5.76
CA VAL A 48 -46.33 3.38 4.47
C VAL A 48 -46.87 1.97 4.65
N TRP A 49 -46.63 1.36 5.81
CA TRP A 49 -47.15 0.05 6.16
C TRP A 49 -47.36 -0.04 7.67
N ASN A 50 -48.35 -0.81 8.10
CA ASN A 50 -48.58 -1.12 9.51
C ASN A 50 -49.33 -2.44 9.66
N ASP A 51 -49.30 -3.02 10.85
CA ASP A 51 -50.32 -3.92 11.36
C ASP A 51 -50.61 -3.57 12.83
N GLU A 52 -51.84 -3.14 13.10
CA GLU A 52 -52.31 -2.71 14.43
C GLU A 52 -52.98 -3.86 15.20
N PHE A 53 -53.07 -5.04 14.60
CA PHE A 53 -53.68 -6.25 15.19
C PHE A 53 -55.10 -6.07 15.78
N ASP A 54 -55.85 -5.05 15.33
CA ASP A 54 -57.26 -4.80 15.67
C ASP A 54 -58.26 -5.84 15.13
N GLY A 55 -57.77 -6.75 14.27
CA GLY A 55 -58.57 -7.80 13.65
C GLY A 55 -58.91 -8.96 14.59
N THR A 56 -59.52 -10.01 14.05
CA THR A 56 -59.81 -11.26 14.79
C THR A 56 -58.84 -12.39 14.45
N SER A 57 -57.85 -12.14 13.58
CA SER A 57 -56.88 -13.13 13.09
C SER A 57 -55.67 -12.43 12.49
N ILE A 58 -54.56 -13.15 12.39
CA ILE A 58 -53.36 -12.69 11.69
C ILE A 58 -53.70 -12.45 10.21
N ASN A 59 -53.25 -11.31 9.67
CA ASN A 59 -53.47 -10.98 8.27
C ASN A 59 -52.43 -11.68 7.37
N MET A 60 -52.83 -12.79 6.76
CA MET A 60 -51.96 -13.58 5.88
C MET A 60 -51.62 -12.93 4.53
N SER A 61 -52.12 -11.72 4.25
CA SER A 61 -51.63 -10.90 3.13
C SER A 61 -50.48 -9.97 3.53
N LYS A 62 -50.14 -9.92 4.82
CA LYS A 62 -49.04 -9.14 5.40
C LYS A 62 -47.96 -10.06 5.99
N TRP A 63 -48.38 -11.19 6.55
CA TRP A 63 -47.51 -12.14 7.22
C TRP A 63 -47.57 -13.54 6.59
N SER A 64 -46.45 -14.25 6.66
CA SER A 64 -46.38 -15.70 6.47
C SER A 64 -45.73 -16.35 7.68
N HIS A 65 -46.11 -17.58 7.99
CA HIS A 65 -45.45 -18.40 9.01
C HIS A 65 -44.26 -19.13 8.42
N GLU A 66 -43.16 -19.14 9.17
CA GLU A 66 -42.09 -20.11 9.01
C GLU A 66 -42.40 -21.34 9.87
N VAL A 67 -42.36 -22.53 9.27
CA VAL A 67 -42.74 -23.79 9.92
C VAL A 67 -41.63 -24.81 9.74
N ASP A 68 -40.85 -25.02 10.79
CA ASP A 68 -39.74 -25.97 10.85
C ASP A 68 -39.29 -26.26 12.29
N CYS A 69 -38.30 -27.14 12.44
CA CYS A 69 -37.63 -27.44 13.71
C CYS A 69 -36.10 -27.37 13.56
N SER A 70 -35.62 -26.52 12.65
CA SER A 70 -34.21 -26.42 12.25
C SER A 70 -33.35 -25.70 13.30
N GLY A 71 -33.98 -24.89 14.14
CA GLY A 71 -33.37 -24.19 15.27
C GLY A 71 -32.48 -23.02 14.88
N GLY A 72 -32.79 -22.35 13.74
CA GLY A 72 -32.23 -21.05 13.35
C GLY A 72 -30.74 -21.03 12.97
N GLY A 73 -30.01 -22.13 13.17
CA GLY A 73 -28.54 -22.16 13.18
C GLY A 73 -27.96 -21.96 14.58
N ASN A 74 -28.78 -21.73 15.60
CA ASN A 74 -28.37 -21.32 16.95
C ASN A 74 -28.58 -22.43 18.00
N GLN A 75 -28.92 -23.65 17.60
CA GLN A 75 -29.21 -24.81 18.47
C GLN A 75 -30.47 -24.59 19.33
N GLU A 76 -31.48 -23.95 18.76
CA GLU A 76 -32.73 -23.67 19.45
C GLU A 76 -33.58 -24.94 19.67
N GLU A 77 -34.46 -24.91 20.66
CA GLU A 77 -35.21 -26.08 21.17
C GLU A 77 -36.72 -26.03 20.92
N GLN A 78 -37.19 -25.13 20.04
CA GLN A 78 -38.57 -25.10 19.56
C GLN A 78 -38.72 -25.62 18.13
N CYS A 79 -39.91 -26.12 17.83
CA CYS A 79 -40.44 -26.17 16.47
C CYS A 79 -41.34 -24.93 16.23
N TYR A 80 -41.08 -24.17 15.17
CA TYR A 80 -42.00 -23.13 14.72
C TYR A 80 -43.20 -23.75 14.00
N THR A 81 -44.40 -23.28 14.33
CA THR A 81 -45.66 -23.79 13.78
C THR A 81 -46.59 -22.67 13.33
N ASP A 82 -47.60 -23.02 12.52
CA ASP A 82 -48.72 -22.16 12.14
C ASP A 82 -49.97 -22.41 13.03
N SER A 83 -49.80 -23.08 14.18
CA SER A 83 -50.89 -23.37 15.11
C SER A 83 -51.44 -22.09 15.75
N ALA A 84 -52.76 -22.04 15.89
CA ALA A 84 -53.45 -20.99 16.64
C ALA A 84 -53.13 -21.00 18.15
N GLU A 85 -52.45 -22.04 18.65
CA GLU A 85 -51.92 -22.08 20.02
C GLU A 85 -50.59 -21.31 20.15
N ASN A 86 -49.79 -21.26 19.08
CA ASN A 86 -48.49 -20.59 19.08
C ASN A 86 -48.55 -19.17 18.53
N SER A 87 -49.55 -18.83 17.71
CA SER A 87 -49.75 -17.44 17.29
C SER A 87 -51.21 -17.10 17.02
N TYR A 88 -51.69 -16.00 17.58
CA TYR A 88 -53.06 -15.54 17.42
C TYR A 88 -53.22 -14.07 17.77
N VAL A 89 -54.31 -13.46 17.30
CA VAL A 89 -54.70 -12.10 17.66
C VAL A 89 -55.79 -12.14 18.71
N SER A 90 -55.57 -11.46 19.84
CA SER A 90 -56.58 -11.25 20.87
C SER A 90 -56.37 -9.91 21.58
N ASP A 91 -57.47 -9.30 22.02
CA ASP A 91 -57.46 -8.04 22.78
C ASP A 91 -56.68 -6.90 22.09
N GLY A 92 -56.73 -6.85 20.76
CA GLY A 92 -56.05 -5.81 19.96
C GLY A 92 -54.53 -6.02 19.82
N THR A 93 -54.01 -7.21 20.12
CA THR A 93 -52.58 -7.50 20.08
C THR A 93 -52.33 -8.86 19.41
N LEU A 94 -51.17 -9.00 18.77
CA LEU A 94 -50.63 -10.29 18.37
C LEU A 94 -49.95 -10.96 19.57
N LYS A 95 -50.24 -12.24 19.78
CA LYS A 95 -49.53 -13.11 20.72
C LYS A 95 -48.68 -14.10 19.93
N ILE A 96 -47.40 -14.19 20.24
CA ILE A 96 -46.53 -15.32 19.88
C ILE A 96 -46.24 -16.06 21.18
N VAL A 97 -46.57 -17.36 21.23
CA VAL A 97 -46.55 -18.15 22.45
C VAL A 97 -45.65 -19.37 22.29
N ALA A 98 -44.65 -19.46 23.17
CA ALA A 98 -43.81 -20.64 23.32
C ALA A 98 -44.42 -21.60 24.35
N LEU A 99 -44.65 -22.86 23.94
CA LEU A 99 -45.33 -23.88 24.74
C LEU A 99 -44.48 -25.17 24.82
N PRO A 100 -44.56 -25.92 25.93
CA PRO A 100 -44.02 -27.28 26.00
C PRO A 100 -44.72 -28.20 24.98
N ALA A 101 -43.97 -29.12 24.40
CA ALA A 101 -44.47 -30.04 23.38
C ALA A 101 -44.03 -31.49 23.67
N GLU A 102 -44.99 -32.35 23.96
CA GLU A 102 -44.72 -33.79 24.23
C GLU A 102 -44.55 -34.62 22.94
N ASP A 103 -45.22 -34.23 21.85
CA ASP A 103 -45.29 -35.01 20.60
C ASP A 103 -44.58 -34.32 19.40
N ALA A 104 -43.75 -33.30 19.64
CA ALA A 104 -42.99 -32.60 18.60
C ALA A 104 -41.55 -33.14 18.47
N ALA A 105 -40.85 -32.77 17.40
CA ALA A 105 -39.44 -33.16 17.19
C ALA A 105 -38.48 -32.48 18.19
N LYS A 106 -38.92 -31.39 18.79
CA LYS A 106 -38.23 -30.57 19.78
C LYS A 106 -39.13 -30.39 21.01
N PRO A 107 -38.58 -30.14 22.21
CA PRO A 107 -39.37 -30.10 23.45
C PRO A 107 -40.33 -28.91 23.57
N TYR A 108 -40.23 -27.93 22.68
CA TYR A 108 -41.11 -26.76 22.65
C TYR A 108 -41.72 -26.54 21.26
N THR A 109 -42.85 -25.83 21.21
CA THR A 109 -43.39 -25.22 20.00
C THR A 109 -43.46 -23.70 20.16
N SER A 110 -43.34 -22.97 19.07
CA SER A 110 -43.50 -21.51 19.03
C SER A 110 -43.95 -21.06 17.64
N ALA A 111 -43.89 -19.76 17.33
CA ALA A 111 -44.14 -19.23 15.99
C ALA A 111 -43.06 -18.23 15.56
N ARG A 112 -42.82 -18.20 14.24
CA ARG A 112 -42.01 -17.19 13.54
C ARG A 112 -42.82 -16.67 12.36
N LEU A 113 -43.07 -15.36 12.35
CA LEU A 113 -43.80 -14.65 11.31
C LEU A 113 -42.82 -13.80 10.51
N ARG A 114 -43.04 -13.68 9.20
CA ARG A 114 -42.23 -12.83 8.32
C ARG A 114 -43.05 -12.14 7.24
N THR A 115 -42.60 -10.95 6.83
CA THR A 115 -43.20 -10.16 5.73
C THR A 115 -42.61 -10.47 4.36
N LEU A 116 -41.74 -11.47 4.24
CA LEU A 116 -41.05 -11.87 3.01
C LEU A 116 -42.00 -11.92 1.79
N ASN A 117 -41.73 -11.11 0.76
CA ASN A 117 -42.54 -10.94 -0.45
C ASN A 117 -43.97 -10.37 -0.23
N GLN A 118 -44.22 -9.78 0.94
CA GLN A 118 -45.49 -9.14 1.34
C GLN A 118 -45.28 -7.69 1.81
N GLY A 119 -44.04 -7.34 2.14
CA GLY A 119 -43.57 -6.05 2.57
C GLY A 119 -42.07 -6.14 2.78
N ASP A 120 -41.33 -5.44 1.93
CA ASP A 120 -39.87 -5.45 1.83
C ASP A 120 -39.46 -3.99 1.59
N TRP A 121 -38.41 -3.53 2.28
CA TRP A 121 -38.05 -2.11 2.29
C TRP A 121 -36.54 -1.90 2.33
N THR A 122 -36.06 -0.88 1.62
CA THR A 122 -34.75 -0.25 1.84
C THR A 122 -34.95 1.13 2.45
N TYR A 123 -34.28 1.37 3.56
CA TYR A 123 -34.38 2.59 4.37
C TYR A 123 -35.77 2.84 4.97
N GLY A 124 -35.81 3.65 6.02
CA GLY A 124 -37.05 4.01 6.71
C GLY A 124 -36.93 3.93 8.23
N ARG A 125 -38.07 4.09 8.89
CA ARG A 125 -38.23 3.83 10.32
C ARG A 125 -39.09 2.59 10.50
N PHE A 126 -38.58 1.63 11.27
CA PHE A 126 -39.24 0.36 11.55
C PHE A 126 -39.43 0.27 13.05
N GLU A 127 -40.68 0.15 13.50
CA GLU A 127 -40.99 0.12 14.93
C GLU A 127 -41.97 -0.99 15.29
N VAL A 128 -41.72 -1.60 16.45
CA VAL A 128 -42.62 -2.53 17.11
C VAL A 128 -42.93 -2.02 18.50
N ARG A 129 -44.20 -2.06 18.90
CA ARG A 129 -44.58 -1.84 20.30
C ARG A 129 -44.96 -3.17 20.92
N ALA A 130 -44.18 -3.63 21.89
CA ALA A 130 -44.34 -4.97 22.45
C ALA A 130 -43.98 -5.05 23.93
N LYS A 131 -44.52 -6.08 24.58
CA LYS A 131 -44.14 -6.54 25.91
C LYS A 131 -43.51 -7.93 25.78
N LEU A 132 -42.34 -8.10 26.37
CA LEU A 132 -41.49 -9.27 26.15
C LEU A 132 -41.81 -10.42 27.14
N PRO A 133 -41.53 -11.67 26.77
CA PRO A 133 -41.59 -12.81 27.70
C PRO A 133 -40.45 -12.75 28.72
N GLN A 134 -40.53 -13.59 29.75
CA GLN A 134 -39.56 -13.67 30.84
C GLN A 134 -39.17 -15.12 31.16
N GLY A 135 -38.07 -15.29 31.90
CA GLY A 135 -37.62 -16.59 32.39
C GLY A 135 -36.50 -17.20 31.54
N GLN A 136 -35.76 -18.11 32.17
CA GLN A 136 -34.55 -18.70 31.63
C GLN A 136 -34.87 -19.55 30.39
N GLY A 137 -34.21 -19.25 29.29
CA GLY A 137 -34.39 -19.87 27.98
C GLY A 137 -35.29 -19.09 27.02
N THR A 138 -35.90 -17.97 27.41
CA THR A 138 -36.71 -17.16 26.48
C THR A 138 -35.83 -16.30 25.57
N TRP A 139 -36.17 -16.22 24.28
CA TRP A 139 -35.48 -15.38 23.31
C TRP A 139 -36.44 -14.76 22.27
N PRO A 140 -37.13 -13.66 22.62
CA PRO A 140 -37.92 -12.88 21.66
C PRO A 140 -37.03 -12.08 20.70
N ALA A 141 -37.45 -11.97 19.43
CA ALA A 141 -36.77 -11.14 18.45
C ALA A 141 -37.74 -10.41 17.49
N PHE A 142 -37.37 -9.17 17.15
CA PHE A 142 -37.89 -8.39 16.01
C PHE A 142 -36.70 -7.91 15.18
N TRP A 143 -36.61 -8.38 13.95
CA TRP A 143 -35.39 -8.33 13.15
C TRP A 143 -35.71 -8.39 11.67
N MET A 144 -34.68 -8.27 10.84
CA MET A 144 -34.80 -8.18 9.39
C MET A 144 -33.73 -9.00 8.68
N LEU A 145 -34.14 -9.63 7.59
CA LEU A 145 -33.26 -10.31 6.64
C LEU A 145 -33.44 -9.74 5.23
N PRO A 146 -32.41 -9.79 4.38
CA PRO A 146 -32.52 -9.39 2.99
C PRO A 146 -33.55 -10.25 2.28
N THR A 147 -34.37 -9.63 1.44
CA THR A 147 -35.32 -10.35 0.60
C THR A 147 -34.61 -11.05 -0.56
N ASP A 148 -33.57 -10.41 -1.10
CA ASP A 148 -32.69 -10.96 -2.13
C ASP A 148 -31.26 -11.10 -1.61
N GLU A 149 -30.64 -12.26 -1.83
CA GLU A 149 -29.24 -12.55 -1.47
C GLU A 149 -28.24 -11.96 -2.49
N VAL A 150 -28.33 -10.65 -2.76
CA VAL A 150 -27.56 -9.96 -3.81
C VAL A 150 -26.05 -10.13 -3.67
N TYR A 151 -25.55 -10.15 -2.44
CA TYR A 151 -24.12 -10.28 -2.13
C TYR A 151 -23.70 -11.72 -1.79
N GLY A 152 -24.64 -12.66 -1.82
CA GLY A 152 -24.48 -14.04 -1.35
C GLY A 152 -25.35 -14.34 -0.14
N GLY A 153 -25.38 -15.62 0.25
CA GLY A 153 -26.16 -16.07 1.40
C GLY A 153 -25.70 -15.45 2.72
N TRP A 154 -26.44 -15.73 3.79
CA TRP A 154 -26.11 -15.19 5.11
C TRP A 154 -24.65 -15.48 5.50
N PRO A 155 -23.88 -14.48 6.00
CA PRO A 155 -24.28 -13.11 6.32
C PRO A 155 -23.83 -12.07 5.29
N HIS A 156 -23.44 -12.49 4.08
CA HIS A 156 -22.94 -11.57 3.05
C HIS A 156 -23.96 -10.50 2.66
N SER A 157 -25.25 -10.87 2.63
CA SER A 157 -26.35 -9.93 2.35
C SER A 157 -26.95 -9.28 3.61
N GLY A 158 -26.34 -9.48 4.78
CA GLY A 158 -26.66 -8.77 6.01
C GLY A 158 -27.80 -9.35 6.85
N GLU A 159 -27.89 -8.89 8.09
CA GLU A 159 -29.00 -9.05 9.04
C GLU A 159 -29.08 -7.78 9.90
N ILE A 160 -30.31 -7.35 10.25
CA ILE A 160 -30.55 -6.20 11.14
C ILE A 160 -31.46 -6.64 12.29
N ASP A 161 -30.91 -6.73 13.48
CA ASP A 161 -31.67 -7.01 14.71
C ASP A 161 -32.11 -5.70 15.34
N ILE A 162 -33.41 -5.42 15.25
CA ILE A 162 -34.02 -4.22 15.84
C ILE A 162 -34.16 -4.41 17.36
N LEU A 163 -34.52 -5.63 17.76
CA LEU A 163 -34.73 -6.02 19.14
C LEU A 163 -34.44 -7.52 19.31
N GLU A 164 -33.52 -7.83 20.20
CA GLU A 164 -33.40 -9.13 20.85
C GLU A 164 -33.34 -8.98 22.36
N ALA A 165 -33.83 -9.98 23.09
CA ALA A 165 -33.62 -10.09 24.53
C ALA A 165 -33.49 -11.55 24.93
N VAL A 166 -32.82 -11.84 26.04
CA VAL A 166 -32.74 -13.20 26.60
C VAL A 166 -32.97 -13.18 28.10
N ASN A 167 -33.63 -14.22 28.62
CA ASN A 167 -33.70 -14.52 30.05
C ASN A 167 -34.20 -13.38 30.94
N LEU A 168 -35.11 -12.53 30.45
CA LEU A 168 -35.58 -11.38 31.22
C LEU A 168 -36.15 -11.82 32.59
N LYS A 169 -35.86 -11.01 33.62
CA LYS A 169 -36.15 -11.27 35.03
C LYS A 169 -35.48 -12.49 35.66
N VAL A 170 -34.52 -13.11 35.00
CA VAL A 170 -33.59 -14.05 35.65
C VAL A 170 -32.49 -13.26 36.31
N ALA A 171 -31.98 -13.73 37.46
CA ALA A 171 -30.90 -13.06 38.14
C ALA A 171 -29.59 -13.12 37.32
N ASN A 172 -28.89 -12.00 37.23
CA ASN A 172 -27.50 -11.94 36.80
C ASN A 172 -26.57 -12.37 37.95
N ASP A 173 -25.29 -12.58 37.65
CA ASP A 173 -24.27 -12.97 38.65
C ASP A 173 -24.14 -11.97 39.82
N ASP A 174 -24.46 -10.70 39.58
CA ASP A 174 -24.44 -9.63 40.60
C ASP A 174 -25.74 -9.53 41.42
N GLY A 175 -26.74 -10.38 41.12
CA GLY A 175 -28.04 -10.42 41.77
C GLY A 175 -29.06 -9.41 41.24
N THR A 176 -28.72 -8.60 40.22
CA THR A 176 -29.70 -7.78 39.51
C THR A 176 -30.56 -8.65 38.59
N LEU A 177 -31.76 -8.19 38.24
CA LEU A 177 -32.59 -8.91 37.28
C LEU A 177 -32.23 -8.51 35.85
N GLN A 178 -32.07 -9.50 34.98
CA GLN A 178 -31.86 -9.29 33.55
C GLN A 178 -33.00 -8.44 32.97
N SER A 179 -32.63 -7.33 32.36
CA SER A 179 -33.55 -6.28 31.88
C SER A 179 -33.11 -5.71 30.55
N SER A 180 -32.11 -6.32 29.91
CA SER A 180 -31.45 -5.75 28.76
C SER A 180 -32.04 -6.21 27.44
N ILE A 181 -31.92 -5.33 26.44
CA ILE A 181 -32.20 -5.64 25.04
C ILE A 181 -30.96 -5.34 24.19
N TYR A 182 -30.93 -5.90 22.99
CA TYR A 182 -29.79 -5.80 22.07
C TYR A 182 -30.26 -5.39 20.68
N GLY A 183 -29.48 -4.54 20.03
CA GLY A 183 -29.63 -4.20 18.61
C GLY A 183 -28.33 -4.45 17.88
N THR A 184 -28.37 -5.26 16.83
CA THR A 184 -27.17 -5.87 16.24
C THR A 184 -27.23 -5.84 14.72
N LEU A 185 -26.05 -5.73 14.11
CA LEU A 185 -25.83 -5.90 12.68
C LEU A 185 -24.93 -7.12 12.47
N HIS A 186 -25.32 -8.04 11.57
CA HIS A 186 -24.47 -9.14 11.11
C HIS A 186 -24.10 -8.96 9.64
N TYR A 187 -22.81 -9.07 9.32
CA TYR A 187 -22.26 -8.81 7.99
C TYR A 187 -20.88 -9.46 7.79
N GLY A 188 -20.28 -9.20 6.63
CA GLY A 188 -18.92 -9.62 6.31
C GLY A 188 -18.86 -10.98 5.61
N LYS A 189 -18.03 -11.87 6.13
CA LYS A 189 -17.67 -13.15 5.49
C LYS A 189 -18.64 -14.28 5.81
N SER A 190 -18.53 -15.39 5.10
CA SER A 190 -19.24 -16.63 5.41
C SER A 190 -18.93 -17.13 6.83
N TRP A 191 -19.91 -17.79 7.46
CA TRP A 191 -19.69 -18.51 8.71
C TRP A 191 -18.52 -19.51 8.57
N PRO A 192 -17.62 -19.63 9.57
CA PRO A 192 -17.67 -19.01 10.90
C PRO A 192 -16.97 -17.64 11.01
N ASP A 193 -16.48 -17.07 9.91
CA ASP A 193 -15.67 -15.84 9.89
C ASP A 193 -16.52 -14.57 9.75
N ASN A 194 -17.84 -14.71 9.82
CA ASN A 194 -18.75 -13.59 9.87
C ASN A 194 -18.51 -12.73 11.11
N VAL A 195 -18.91 -11.47 11.02
CA VAL A 195 -18.79 -10.53 12.14
C VAL A 195 -20.13 -9.91 12.46
N SER A 196 -20.25 -9.45 13.71
CA SER A 196 -21.37 -8.64 14.15
C SER A 196 -20.92 -7.50 15.05
N SER A 197 -21.68 -6.41 15.03
CA SER A 197 -21.51 -5.25 15.90
C SER A 197 -22.87 -4.78 16.41
N GLY A 198 -22.91 -4.40 17.68
CA GLY A 198 -24.12 -4.03 18.40
C GLY A 198 -23.80 -3.62 19.82
N LYS A 199 -24.82 -3.14 20.53
CA LYS A 199 -24.72 -2.64 21.89
C LYS A 199 -25.95 -3.04 22.69
N GLU A 200 -25.72 -3.31 23.96
CA GLU A 200 -26.76 -3.56 24.95
C GLU A 200 -27.43 -2.25 25.39
N TYR A 201 -28.76 -2.28 25.54
CA TYR A 201 -29.51 -1.27 26.28
C TYR A 201 -30.05 -1.89 27.57
N VAL A 202 -29.50 -1.44 28.70
CA VAL A 202 -29.92 -1.86 30.04
C VAL A 202 -31.03 -0.93 30.53
N PHE A 203 -32.20 -1.48 30.85
CA PHE A 203 -33.27 -0.69 31.43
C PHE A 203 -32.93 -0.23 32.86
N PRO A 204 -33.49 0.91 33.33
CA PRO A 204 -33.38 1.30 34.73
C PRO A 204 -33.84 0.20 35.68
N GLN A 205 -33.23 0.08 36.87
CA GLN A 205 -33.47 -1.04 37.81
C GLN A 205 -34.95 -1.25 38.22
N ASP A 206 -35.79 -0.22 38.11
CA ASP A 206 -37.22 -0.26 38.41
C ASP A 206 -38.11 -0.56 37.20
N GLN A 207 -37.51 -0.86 36.04
CA GLN A 207 -38.20 -1.18 34.79
C GLN A 207 -37.69 -2.51 34.21
N ASN A 208 -38.56 -3.21 33.49
CA ASN A 208 -38.19 -4.40 32.76
C ASN A 208 -39.02 -4.52 31.47
N PRO A 209 -38.43 -4.93 30.34
CA PRO A 209 -39.15 -5.17 29.09
C PRO A 209 -40.32 -6.17 29.21
N ALA A 210 -40.30 -7.03 30.24
CA ALA A 210 -41.36 -8.00 30.50
C ALA A 210 -42.49 -7.50 31.42
N ASP A 211 -42.40 -6.28 31.97
CA ASP A 211 -43.44 -5.70 32.83
C ASP A 211 -44.48 -4.89 32.05
N ASP A 212 -44.04 -4.09 31.08
CA ASP A 212 -44.88 -3.16 30.32
C ASP A 212 -44.56 -3.18 28.82
N PHE A 213 -45.43 -2.54 28.03
CA PHE A 213 -45.18 -2.35 26.60
C PHE A 213 -44.20 -1.20 26.38
N HIS A 214 -43.15 -1.49 25.60
CA HIS A 214 -42.16 -0.52 25.14
C HIS A 214 -42.14 -0.45 23.61
N THR A 215 -41.64 0.67 23.08
CA THR A 215 -41.48 0.86 21.63
C THR A 215 -40.01 0.68 21.26
N TYR A 216 -39.74 -0.28 20.39
CA TYR A 216 -38.41 -0.58 19.87
C TYR A 216 -38.38 -0.20 18.40
N ALA A 217 -37.35 0.52 17.97
CA ALA A 217 -37.28 0.98 16.59
C ALA A 217 -35.86 1.11 16.07
N ILE A 218 -35.73 1.04 14.75
CA ILE A 218 -34.60 1.62 14.04
C ILE A 218 -35.04 2.77 13.14
N GLU A 219 -34.12 3.69 12.89
CA GLU A 219 -34.13 4.56 11.73
C GLU A 219 -32.92 4.20 10.86
N TRP A 220 -33.18 3.74 9.65
CA TRP A 220 -32.20 3.31 8.67
C TRP A 220 -32.20 4.27 7.49
N GLN A 221 -31.05 4.86 7.22
CA GLN A 221 -30.78 5.69 6.05
C GLN A 221 -29.52 5.18 5.34
N GLU A 222 -29.25 5.73 4.17
CA GLU A 222 -28.02 5.44 3.43
C GLU A 222 -26.78 5.69 4.30
N GLY A 223 -26.04 4.61 4.57
CA GLY A 223 -24.78 4.64 5.31
C GLY A 223 -24.88 4.78 6.83
N GLU A 224 -26.08 4.86 7.43
CA GLU A 224 -26.24 4.98 8.90
C GLU A 224 -27.54 4.29 9.39
N ILE A 225 -27.45 3.54 10.49
CA ILE A 225 -28.60 2.94 11.19
C ILE A 225 -28.55 3.35 12.67
N ARG A 226 -29.70 3.75 13.22
CA ARG A 226 -29.85 4.21 14.60
C ARG A 226 -30.93 3.40 15.31
N TRP A 227 -30.68 2.97 16.55
CA TRP A 227 -31.61 2.17 17.36
C TRP A 227 -32.19 2.98 18.51
N TYR A 228 -33.46 2.72 18.80
CA TYR A 228 -34.26 3.46 19.76
C TYR A 228 -35.05 2.52 20.67
N VAL A 229 -35.11 2.90 21.96
CA VAL A 229 -36.07 2.37 22.94
C VAL A 229 -36.88 3.54 23.48
N ASP A 230 -38.19 3.50 23.34
CA ASP A 230 -39.10 4.57 23.76
C ASP A 230 -38.68 5.97 23.27
N GLY A 231 -38.14 6.04 22.05
CA GLY A 231 -37.63 7.27 21.43
C GLY A 231 -36.22 7.67 21.87
N TYR A 232 -35.61 6.97 22.82
CA TYR A 232 -34.22 7.19 23.22
C TYR A 232 -33.25 6.46 22.29
N LEU A 233 -32.48 7.22 21.52
CA LEU A 233 -31.40 6.69 20.66
C LEU A 233 -30.28 6.13 21.53
N TYR A 234 -30.05 4.82 21.58
CA TYR A 234 -28.97 4.26 22.41
C TYR A 234 -27.75 3.79 21.61
N GLN A 235 -27.90 3.66 20.29
CA GLN A 235 -26.89 3.15 19.39
C GLN A 235 -27.04 3.77 17.98
N THR A 236 -25.90 4.08 17.37
CA THR A 236 -25.72 4.45 15.96
C THR A 236 -24.62 3.57 15.38
N GLN A 237 -24.81 3.04 14.18
CA GLN A 237 -23.76 2.38 13.40
C GLN A 237 -23.70 3.03 12.01
N ARG A 238 -22.51 3.05 11.40
CA ARG A 238 -22.29 3.61 10.06
C ARG A 238 -21.53 2.64 9.16
N ARG A 239 -21.66 2.83 7.84
CA ARG A 239 -20.78 2.15 6.87
C ARG A 239 -19.34 2.57 7.09
N SER A 240 -18.41 1.72 6.68
CA SER A 240 -17.00 2.10 6.68
C SER A 240 -16.70 3.23 5.70
N GLU A 241 -15.71 4.06 6.02
CA GLU A 241 -15.17 5.08 5.12
C GLU A 241 -13.70 4.79 4.84
N VAL A 242 -13.34 4.55 3.57
CA VAL A 242 -11.96 4.30 3.14
C VAL A 242 -11.21 5.62 2.98
N ARG A 243 -9.95 5.64 3.41
CA ARG A 243 -8.99 6.70 3.09
C ARG A 243 -8.19 6.28 1.86
N TYR A 244 -7.94 7.24 0.97
CA TYR A 244 -7.10 7.05 -0.22
C TYR A 244 -5.86 7.94 -0.13
N ASN A 245 -4.72 7.46 -0.61
CA ASN A 245 -3.49 8.24 -0.75
C ASN A 245 -3.53 9.13 -2.01
N SER A 246 -2.48 9.94 -2.19
CA SER A 246 -2.28 10.81 -3.35
C SER A 246 -2.23 10.07 -4.69
N LYS A 247 -1.95 8.76 -4.69
CA LYS A 247 -2.01 7.87 -5.86
C LYS A 247 -3.39 7.28 -6.14
N GLY A 248 -4.38 7.56 -5.28
CA GLY A 248 -5.73 7.03 -5.40
C GLY A 248 -5.88 5.59 -4.90
N GLU A 249 -4.89 5.07 -4.16
CA GLU A 249 -4.88 3.73 -3.57
C GLU A 249 -5.46 3.76 -2.16
N ALA A 250 -6.16 2.70 -1.75
CA ALA A 250 -6.71 2.61 -0.40
C ALA A 250 -5.59 2.49 0.64
N SER A 251 -5.48 3.47 1.53
CA SER A 251 -4.42 3.56 2.53
C SER A 251 -4.88 3.23 3.96
N GLY A 252 -6.18 3.07 4.18
CA GLY A 252 -6.74 2.72 5.48
C GLY A 252 -8.23 3.05 5.61
N LEU A 253 -8.73 3.10 6.85
CA LEU A 253 -10.10 3.50 7.15
C LEU A 253 -10.10 4.84 7.89
N LYS A 254 -10.90 5.79 7.40
CA LYS A 254 -11.25 7.02 8.11
C LYS A 254 -12.30 6.76 9.19
N HIS A 255 -13.20 5.80 8.96
CA HIS A 255 -14.15 5.31 9.95
C HIS A 255 -14.32 3.80 9.79
N GLN A 256 -14.23 3.06 10.91
CA GLN A 256 -14.43 1.62 10.93
C GLN A 256 -15.90 1.29 11.20
N GLY A 257 -16.62 0.96 10.14
CA GLY A 257 -18.04 0.62 10.18
C GLY A 257 -18.30 -0.82 9.75
N TRP A 258 -19.49 -1.08 9.22
CA TRP A 258 -19.76 -2.34 8.53
C TRP A 258 -19.11 -2.39 7.15
N PHE A 259 -19.07 -3.59 6.57
CA PHE A 259 -18.58 -3.89 5.23
C PHE A 259 -19.32 -5.12 4.68
N ALA A 260 -19.20 -5.38 3.38
CA ALA A 260 -19.65 -6.63 2.76
C ALA A 260 -18.48 -7.32 2.05
N GLU A 261 -18.50 -8.64 1.98
CA GLU A 261 -17.58 -9.41 1.14
C GLU A 261 -18.38 -10.01 -0.02
N TYR A 262 -18.04 -9.65 -1.26
CA TYR A 262 -18.71 -10.18 -2.46
C TYR A 262 -17.81 -10.14 -3.69
N TYR A 263 -18.19 -10.91 -4.72
CA TYR A 263 -17.41 -11.04 -5.94
C TYR A 263 -17.29 -9.71 -6.69
N SER A 264 -16.06 -9.27 -6.92
CA SER A 264 -15.77 -8.13 -7.77
C SER A 264 -16.08 -8.47 -9.22
N GLN A 265 -16.84 -7.59 -9.89
CA GLN A 265 -17.16 -7.75 -11.31
C GLN A 265 -15.93 -7.55 -12.21
N GLN A 266 -14.87 -6.91 -11.70
CA GLN A 266 -13.65 -6.60 -12.45
C GLN A 266 -12.67 -7.77 -12.42
N THR A 267 -12.40 -8.31 -11.23
CA THR A 267 -11.41 -9.37 -11.02
C THR A 267 -12.04 -10.77 -11.06
N GLY A 268 -13.34 -10.87 -10.77
CA GLY A 268 -14.02 -12.16 -10.56
C GLY A 268 -13.66 -12.83 -9.23
N GLU A 269 -12.95 -12.14 -8.34
CA GLU A 269 -12.52 -12.64 -7.03
C GLU A 269 -13.42 -12.13 -5.91
N LEU A 270 -13.43 -12.86 -4.79
CA LEU A 270 -14.17 -12.48 -3.60
C LEU A 270 -13.37 -11.42 -2.82
N GLU A 271 -13.93 -10.21 -2.70
CA GLU A 271 -13.24 -9.05 -2.14
C GLU A 271 -14.06 -8.38 -1.02
N ASN A 272 -13.39 -7.67 -0.12
CA ASN A 272 -14.06 -6.82 0.87
C ASN A 272 -14.44 -5.48 0.21
N HIS A 273 -15.66 -5.03 0.46
CA HIS A 273 -16.20 -3.76 -0.03
C HIS A 273 -16.70 -2.92 1.14
N TRP A 274 -16.25 -1.67 1.20
CA TRP A 274 -16.57 -0.70 2.26
C TRP A 274 -17.66 0.29 1.82
N THR A 275 -18.65 -0.18 1.06
CA THR A 275 -19.75 0.64 0.53
C THR A 275 -20.95 0.67 1.50
N ASN A 276 -22.15 1.07 1.04
CA ASN A 276 -23.37 0.92 1.85
C ASN A 276 -23.72 -0.56 2.11
N ALA A 277 -23.23 -1.47 1.28
CA ALA A 277 -23.49 -2.90 1.39
C ALA A 277 -23.06 -3.45 2.77
N PRO A 278 -23.82 -4.40 3.34
CA PRO A 278 -24.97 -5.05 2.72
C PRO A 278 -26.31 -4.33 2.95
N TYR A 279 -26.31 -3.22 3.70
CA TYR A 279 -27.52 -2.51 4.12
C TYR A 279 -27.97 -1.45 3.11
N ASP A 280 -28.08 -1.89 1.85
CA ASP A 280 -28.54 -1.08 0.72
C ASP A 280 -29.52 -1.82 -0.20
N GLN A 281 -30.02 -2.98 0.23
CA GLN A 281 -31.02 -3.81 -0.47
C GLN A 281 -32.36 -3.84 0.27
N ASP A 282 -33.40 -4.42 -0.33
CA ASP A 282 -34.70 -4.59 0.34
C ASP A 282 -34.60 -5.68 1.42
N PHE A 283 -35.09 -5.36 2.63
CA PHE A 283 -35.17 -6.29 3.75
C PHE A 283 -36.64 -6.51 4.17
N HIS A 284 -36.95 -7.72 4.61
CA HIS A 284 -38.25 -8.08 5.18
C HIS A 284 -38.17 -8.23 6.70
N LEU A 285 -39.30 -8.00 7.38
CA LEU A 285 -39.40 -8.08 8.84
C LEU A 285 -39.68 -9.51 9.30
N LEU A 286 -39.18 -9.83 10.50
CA LEU A 286 -39.42 -11.08 11.21
C LEU A 286 -39.79 -10.82 12.66
N LEU A 287 -40.70 -11.65 13.19
CA LEU A 287 -41.09 -11.71 14.59
C LEU A 287 -41.08 -13.16 15.06
N ASN A 288 -40.39 -13.46 16.15
CA ASN A 288 -40.39 -14.81 16.73
C ASN A 288 -40.15 -14.78 18.24
N LEU A 289 -40.45 -15.93 18.86
CA LEU A 289 -40.02 -16.27 20.20
C LEU A 289 -39.30 -17.62 20.16
N ALA A 290 -37.98 -17.61 20.19
CA ALA A 290 -37.18 -18.82 20.33
C ALA A 290 -37.15 -19.30 21.80
N VAL A 291 -36.84 -20.59 21.97
CA VAL A 291 -36.64 -21.25 23.27
C VAL A 291 -35.28 -21.93 23.29
N GLY A 292 -34.44 -21.56 24.25
CA GLY A 292 -33.07 -22.04 24.33
C GLY A 292 -32.22 -21.52 23.16
N GLY A 293 -31.23 -22.29 22.77
CA GLY A 293 -30.18 -21.85 21.86
C GLY A 293 -28.89 -21.49 22.59
N SER A 294 -27.82 -21.37 21.81
CA SER A 294 -26.44 -21.23 22.30
C SER A 294 -26.22 -19.96 23.12
N TRP A 295 -27.06 -18.93 22.98
CA TRP A 295 -26.95 -17.71 23.77
C TRP A 295 -27.75 -17.78 25.08
N PRO A 296 -29.09 -17.88 25.09
CA PRO A 296 -29.86 -17.86 26.33
C PRO A 296 -29.52 -19.04 27.25
N ALA A 297 -29.12 -20.20 26.72
CA ALA A 297 -28.73 -21.35 27.55
C ALA A 297 -27.36 -21.21 28.24
N ASN A 298 -26.53 -20.24 27.84
CA ASN A 298 -25.17 -20.07 28.36
C ASN A 298 -24.98 -18.80 29.22
N VAL A 299 -26.04 -18.02 29.45
CA VAL A 299 -26.05 -16.84 30.32
C VAL A 299 -27.08 -17.00 31.44
N ASN A 300 -26.90 -16.26 32.55
CA ASN A 300 -27.74 -16.33 33.75
C ASN A 300 -27.72 -17.73 34.42
N ASP A 301 -28.88 -18.37 34.61
CA ASP A 301 -28.99 -19.63 35.37
C ASP A 301 -28.48 -20.85 34.59
N THR A 302 -28.12 -20.66 33.31
CA THR A 302 -27.74 -21.69 32.33
C THR A 302 -28.86 -22.71 32.04
N GLY A 303 -28.83 -23.30 30.84
CA GLY A 303 -29.89 -24.19 30.37
C GLY A 303 -31.23 -23.47 30.15
N ILE A 304 -32.32 -24.24 30.29
CA ILE A 304 -33.70 -23.77 30.12
C ILE A 304 -34.46 -24.10 31.42
N ASP A 305 -35.18 -23.12 31.97
CA ASP A 305 -36.12 -23.38 33.07
C ASP A 305 -37.45 -23.83 32.49
N GLU A 306 -37.68 -25.15 32.48
CA GLU A 306 -38.92 -25.74 31.96
C GLU A 306 -40.17 -25.17 32.66
N THR A 307 -40.06 -24.80 33.94
CA THR A 307 -41.19 -24.29 34.72
C THR A 307 -41.63 -22.90 34.27
N ALA A 308 -40.75 -22.15 33.60
CA ALA A 308 -41.08 -20.86 32.99
C ALA A 308 -42.08 -21.01 31.83
N PHE A 309 -42.14 -22.18 31.17
CA PHE A 309 -43.01 -22.45 30.02
C PHE A 309 -44.28 -23.22 30.40
N GLU A 310 -44.44 -23.63 31.66
CA GLU A 310 -45.68 -24.26 32.13
C GLU A 310 -46.85 -23.26 32.20
N ASN A 311 -48.07 -23.76 32.46
CA ASN A 311 -49.25 -22.93 32.77
C ASN A 311 -49.67 -21.91 31.69
N GLY A 312 -49.48 -22.26 30.42
CA GLY A 312 -49.91 -21.43 29.28
C GLY A 312 -48.75 -20.82 28.48
N GLY A 313 -47.50 -21.13 28.85
CA GLY A 313 -46.33 -20.75 28.07
C GLY A 313 -45.81 -19.34 28.35
N GLN A 314 -44.79 -18.96 27.59
CA GLN A 314 -44.26 -17.60 27.55
C GLN A 314 -44.79 -16.85 26.33
N VAL A 315 -45.17 -15.59 26.54
CA VAL A 315 -45.87 -14.79 25.54
C VAL A 315 -45.05 -13.58 25.16
N PHE A 316 -44.74 -13.47 23.87
CA PHE A 316 -44.31 -12.23 23.24
C PHE A 316 -45.56 -11.52 22.70
N GLU A 317 -45.89 -10.38 23.28
CA GLU A 317 -47.15 -9.66 23.05
C GLU A 317 -46.89 -8.36 22.30
N ILE A 318 -47.45 -8.23 21.10
CA ILE A 318 -47.21 -7.12 20.18
C ILE A 318 -48.50 -6.32 19.96
N ASP A 319 -48.45 -5.03 20.27
CA ASP A 319 -49.53 -4.06 20.07
C ASP A 319 -49.61 -3.62 18.61
N TYR A 320 -48.48 -3.22 18.01
CA TYR A 320 -48.41 -2.90 16.60
C TYR A 320 -47.01 -3.13 16.01
N VAL A 321 -46.97 -3.23 14.68
CA VAL A 321 -45.76 -3.04 13.87
C VAL A 321 -46.03 -1.93 12.86
N ARG A 322 -45.13 -0.96 12.73
CA ARG A 322 -45.28 0.17 11.78
C ARG A 322 -43.99 0.44 11.03
N VAL A 323 -44.14 0.79 9.76
CA VAL A 323 -43.04 1.17 8.86
C VAL A 323 -43.33 2.54 8.26
N TYR A 324 -42.33 3.40 8.29
CA TYR A 324 -42.39 4.77 7.78
C TYR A 324 -41.27 5.03 6.79
N GLU A 325 -41.57 5.82 5.77
CA GLU A 325 -40.58 6.39 4.85
C GLU A 325 -40.34 7.86 5.19
N CYS A 326 -39.12 8.32 4.95
CA CYS A 326 -38.80 9.73 5.10
C CYS A 326 -39.43 10.54 3.95
N ALA A 327 -40.26 11.54 4.27
CA ALA A 327 -40.94 12.35 3.28
C ALA A 327 -40.01 13.34 2.55
N LEU A 328 -38.83 13.63 3.13
CA LEU A 328 -37.85 14.57 2.56
C LEU A 328 -36.98 13.90 1.48
N ASP A 329 -36.41 12.74 1.78
CA ASP A 329 -35.70 11.91 0.80
C ASP A 329 -36.03 10.42 0.98
N PRO A 330 -37.04 9.89 0.27
CA PRO A 330 -37.39 8.47 0.32
C PRO A 330 -36.31 7.54 -0.24
N ASN A 331 -35.42 8.03 -1.12
CA ASN A 331 -34.43 7.17 -1.78
C ASN A 331 -33.21 6.90 -0.89
N THR A 332 -32.86 7.85 -0.02
CA THR A 332 -31.73 7.72 0.90
C THR A 332 -32.17 7.60 2.36
N GLY A 333 -33.43 7.87 2.68
CA GLY A 333 -33.95 7.92 4.05
C GLY A 333 -33.47 9.13 4.88
N ARG A 334 -32.72 10.07 4.26
CA ARG A 334 -32.07 11.19 4.97
C ARG A 334 -33.01 12.38 5.16
N GLY A 335 -32.79 13.12 6.25
CA GLY A 335 -33.46 14.37 6.58
C GLY A 335 -34.56 14.24 7.64
N CYS A 336 -35.02 13.01 7.94
CA CYS A 336 -36.06 12.76 8.92
C CYS A 336 -35.52 12.24 10.28
N GLU A 337 -34.19 12.17 10.43
CA GLU A 337 -33.52 11.57 11.59
C GLU A 337 -33.90 12.22 12.94
N THR A 338 -34.12 11.37 13.94
CA THR A 338 -34.34 11.80 15.33
C THR A 338 -33.04 11.71 16.11
N LEU A 339 -32.26 12.80 16.14
CA LEU A 339 -30.94 12.81 16.78
C LEU A 339 -30.97 13.29 18.24
N ARG A 340 -29.97 12.86 19.01
CA ARG A 340 -29.64 13.44 20.32
C ARG A 340 -28.14 13.71 20.43
N LYS A 341 -27.74 14.53 21.39
CA LYS A 341 -26.33 14.69 21.76
C LYS A 341 -25.67 13.34 22.04
N GLY A 342 -24.46 13.14 21.52
CA GLY A 342 -23.66 11.92 21.69
C GLY A 342 -23.99 10.81 20.70
N TYR A 343 -24.91 11.01 19.76
CA TYR A 343 -25.29 10.00 18.77
C TYR A 343 -24.11 9.55 17.88
N ASP A 344 -23.12 10.42 17.69
CA ASP A 344 -21.93 10.27 16.86
C ASP A 344 -20.63 10.12 17.68
N SER A 345 -20.75 9.89 18.99
CA SER A 345 -19.62 9.73 19.91
C SER A 345 -19.44 8.26 20.29
N GLU A 346 -18.22 7.73 20.17
CA GLU A 346 -17.88 6.35 20.57
C GLU A 346 -18.01 6.12 22.08
N GLU A 347 -17.83 7.17 22.88
CA GLU A 347 -18.04 7.13 24.33
C GLU A 347 -19.53 7.05 24.73
N ASP A 348 -20.45 7.21 23.77
CA ASP A 348 -21.89 7.23 24.00
C ASP A 348 -22.62 6.30 23.03
N ALA A 349 -23.13 6.78 21.88
CA ALA A 349 -24.01 5.97 21.03
C ALA A 349 -23.34 5.38 19.79
N LEU A 350 -22.22 5.93 19.30
CA LEU A 350 -21.58 5.41 18.09
C LEU A 350 -20.90 4.08 18.39
N VAL A 351 -21.31 3.04 17.69
CA VAL A 351 -20.71 1.70 17.77
C VAL A 351 -19.89 1.49 16.52
N LEU A 352 -18.58 1.25 16.69
CA LEU A 352 -17.71 0.88 15.59
C LEU A 352 -18.05 -0.52 15.08
N GLY A 353 -17.96 -0.68 13.77
CA GLY A 353 -18.07 -1.99 13.15
C GLY A 353 -16.76 -2.75 13.19
N LYS A 354 -16.70 -3.83 12.38
CA LYS A 354 -15.56 -4.75 12.34
C LYS A 354 -14.97 -4.87 10.94
N ALA A 355 -15.09 -3.82 10.13
CA ALA A 355 -14.50 -3.83 8.80
C ALA A 355 -12.98 -4.05 8.87
N PRO A 356 -12.44 -4.98 8.04
CA PRO A 356 -11.01 -5.12 7.90
C PRO A 356 -10.45 -3.81 7.34
N LYS A 357 -9.27 -3.39 7.81
CA LYS A 357 -8.54 -2.30 7.15
C LYS A 357 -8.21 -2.76 5.72
N PRO A 358 -8.35 -1.90 4.69
CA PRO A 358 -7.81 -2.19 3.37
C PRO A 358 -6.37 -2.64 3.49
N ALA A 359 -5.98 -3.65 2.71
CA ALA A 359 -4.57 -4.01 2.61
C ALA A 359 -3.81 -2.77 2.14
N ALA A 360 -2.69 -2.47 2.80
CA ALA A 360 -1.79 -1.44 2.28
C ALA A 360 -1.44 -1.79 0.82
N PRO A 361 -1.29 -0.79 -0.07
CA PRO A 361 -0.82 -1.05 -1.42
C PRO A 361 0.43 -1.92 -1.30
N THR A 362 0.42 -3.05 -2.03
CA THR A 362 1.56 -3.96 -1.99
C THR A 362 2.76 -3.14 -2.45
N PRO A 363 3.86 -3.09 -1.67
CA PRO A 363 5.07 -2.41 -2.11
C PRO A 363 5.36 -2.85 -3.54
N PRO A 364 5.51 -1.95 -4.52
CA PRO A 364 6.31 -2.34 -5.67
C PRO A 364 7.61 -2.86 -5.05
N GLY A 365 8.01 -4.09 -5.40
CA GLY A 365 9.27 -4.65 -4.91
C GLY A 365 10.38 -3.61 -5.09
N PRO A 366 11.49 -3.67 -4.31
CA PRO A 366 12.57 -2.69 -4.39
C PRO A 366 12.88 -2.47 -5.87
N ALA A 367 12.80 -1.22 -6.34
CA ALA A 367 12.84 -0.90 -7.75
C ALA A 367 13.98 -1.64 -8.44
N GLN A 368 13.64 -2.52 -9.39
CA GLN A 368 14.62 -3.34 -10.10
C GLN A 368 14.74 -2.85 -11.52
N ASN A 369 15.96 -2.75 -12.04
CA ASN A 369 16.17 -2.53 -13.46
C ASN A 369 15.42 -3.61 -14.26
N LEU A 370 14.64 -3.19 -15.25
CA LEU A 370 13.97 -4.08 -16.19
C LEU A 370 14.92 -4.40 -17.34
N THR A 371 15.19 -5.68 -17.55
CA THR A 371 15.78 -6.17 -18.80
C THR A 371 14.68 -6.62 -19.74
N ILE A 372 14.48 -5.85 -20.81
CA ILE A 372 13.52 -6.15 -21.88
C ILE A 372 14.10 -7.21 -22.83
N PHE A 373 15.39 -7.11 -23.14
CA PHE A 373 16.07 -8.07 -24.00
C PHE A 373 17.58 -8.06 -23.73
N ALA A 374 18.15 -9.22 -23.39
CA ALA A 374 19.59 -9.43 -23.28
C ALA A 374 19.88 -10.90 -23.55
N ASP A 375 20.44 -11.23 -24.72
CA ASP A 375 20.71 -12.61 -25.16
C ASP A 375 19.51 -13.59 -25.16
N ALA A 376 18.31 -13.09 -24.84
CA ALA A 376 17.08 -13.84 -24.74
C ALA A 376 15.87 -12.90 -24.80
N ASN A 377 14.81 -13.36 -25.45
CA ASN A 377 13.53 -12.65 -25.46
C ASN A 377 12.87 -12.75 -24.08
N ASN A 378 12.56 -11.60 -23.47
CA ASN A 378 11.72 -11.56 -22.28
C ASN A 378 10.26 -11.92 -22.66
N PRO A 379 9.67 -12.98 -22.07
CA PRO A 379 8.30 -13.39 -22.38
C PRO A 379 7.25 -12.34 -21.95
N ASP A 380 7.57 -11.50 -20.97
CA ASP A 380 6.70 -10.41 -20.51
C ASP A 380 6.78 -9.19 -21.44
N TRP A 381 7.82 -9.08 -22.26
CA TRP A 381 8.05 -7.99 -23.22
C TRP A 381 8.44 -8.54 -24.60
N PRO A 382 7.54 -9.27 -25.27
CA PRO A 382 7.85 -9.94 -26.53
C PRO A 382 8.17 -8.94 -27.66
N ILE A 383 9.09 -9.35 -28.55
CA ILE A 383 9.33 -8.66 -29.82
C ILE A 383 8.06 -8.60 -30.67
N TRP A 384 7.79 -7.43 -31.25
CA TRP A 384 6.48 -7.12 -31.83
C TRP A 384 6.58 -6.24 -33.10
N ASP A 385 5.66 -6.49 -34.04
CA ASP A 385 5.40 -5.69 -35.25
C ASP A 385 3.95 -5.17 -35.16
N CYS A 386 3.77 -3.85 -35.19
CA CYS A 386 2.45 -3.22 -35.00
C CYS A 386 1.37 -3.64 -36.00
N CYS A 387 1.81 -3.98 -37.21
CA CYS A 387 0.99 -3.80 -38.40
C CYS A 387 1.01 -5.06 -39.29
N GLY A 388 1.75 -6.09 -38.89
CA GLY A 388 1.69 -7.43 -39.48
C GLY A 388 2.33 -7.54 -40.86
N GLY A 389 3.45 -6.84 -41.09
CA GLY A 389 4.18 -6.83 -42.37
C GLY A 389 5.40 -7.74 -42.42
N SER A 390 5.90 -8.15 -41.25
CA SER A 390 7.04 -9.03 -41.06
C SER A 390 6.88 -9.82 -39.75
N THR A 391 7.80 -10.73 -39.45
CA THR A 391 7.86 -11.38 -38.14
C THR A 391 9.26 -11.16 -37.59
N PRO A 392 9.41 -10.34 -36.54
CA PRO A 392 10.69 -10.20 -35.84
C PRO A 392 11.21 -11.57 -35.39
N THR A 393 12.53 -11.77 -35.45
CA THR A 393 13.17 -13.04 -35.04
C THR A 393 14.28 -12.79 -34.04
N VAL A 394 14.66 -13.83 -33.31
CA VAL A 394 15.90 -13.82 -32.52
C VAL A 394 16.98 -14.49 -33.37
N GLU A 395 18.04 -13.75 -33.67
CA GLU A 395 19.17 -14.19 -34.48
C GLU A 395 20.46 -14.20 -33.65
N THR A 396 21.54 -14.79 -34.16
CA THR A 396 22.86 -14.72 -33.51
C THR A 396 23.80 -13.77 -34.27
N ASP A 397 24.47 -12.84 -33.58
CA ASP A 397 25.41 -11.87 -34.19
C ASP A 397 26.75 -11.77 -33.46
N GLY A 398 27.64 -12.75 -33.72
CA GLY A 398 29.02 -12.69 -33.25
C GLY A 398 29.13 -12.67 -31.72
N ASP A 399 29.83 -11.67 -31.20
CA ASP A 399 30.11 -11.49 -29.76
C ASP A 399 28.91 -10.90 -28.98
N TYR A 400 27.87 -10.43 -29.68
CA TYR A 400 26.59 -9.95 -29.09
C TYR A 400 25.58 -11.08 -28.90
N GLY A 401 26.01 -12.34 -29.02
CA GLY A 401 25.15 -13.50 -28.77
C GLY A 401 23.82 -13.45 -29.53
N ALA A 402 22.71 -13.59 -28.82
CA ALA A 402 21.37 -13.62 -29.40
C ALA A 402 20.71 -12.24 -29.39
N VAL A 403 20.26 -11.76 -30.54
CA VAL A 403 19.79 -10.39 -30.78
C VAL A 403 18.41 -10.37 -31.43
N ALA A 404 17.60 -9.34 -31.16
CA ALA A 404 16.31 -9.14 -31.80
C ALA A 404 16.52 -8.54 -33.21
N GLU A 405 16.14 -9.27 -34.27
CA GLU A 405 16.19 -8.80 -35.66
C GLU A 405 14.81 -8.32 -36.14
N PHE A 406 14.80 -7.10 -36.69
CA PHE A 406 13.63 -6.42 -37.22
C PHE A 406 13.80 -6.14 -38.72
N ILE A 407 12.77 -6.43 -39.52
CA ILE A 407 12.82 -6.38 -41.00
C ILE A 407 11.64 -5.56 -41.56
N ILE A 408 11.92 -4.36 -42.05
CA ILE A 408 10.87 -3.51 -42.63
C ILE A 408 10.76 -3.77 -44.14
N GLY A 409 9.67 -4.44 -44.52
CA GLY A 409 9.33 -4.69 -45.92
C GLY A 409 8.69 -3.48 -46.62
N SER A 410 7.98 -3.75 -47.72
CA SER A 410 7.28 -2.73 -48.52
C SER A 410 6.06 -2.10 -47.82
N SER A 411 5.56 -2.73 -46.77
CA SER A 411 4.48 -2.20 -45.94
C SER A 411 5.08 -1.43 -44.76
N PRO A 412 4.78 -0.13 -44.59
CA PRO A 412 5.24 0.61 -43.42
C PRO A 412 4.78 -0.04 -42.12
N THR A 413 5.67 -0.13 -41.15
CA THR A 413 5.41 -0.67 -39.81
C THR A 413 6.36 -0.02 -38.80
N VAL A 414 6.06 -0.18 -37.51
CA VAL A 414 6.94 0.13 -36.38
C VAL A 414 7.15 -1.14 -35.57
N MET A 415 8.34 -1.30 -35.01
CA MET A 415 8.72 -2.52 -34.30
C MET A 415 9.45 -2.20 -32.99
N GLY A 416 9.41 -3.17 -32.08
CA GLY A 416 10.09 -3.11 -30.81
C GLY A 416 9.54 -4.17 -29.86
N PHE A 417 9.26 -3.76 -28.63
CA PHE A 417 8.87 -4.63 -27.52
C PHE A 417 7.58 -4.11 -26.91
N ASN A 418 6.63 -4.99 -26.65
CA ASN A 418 5.30 -4.59 -26.20
C ASN A 418 4.71 -5.62 -25.23
N THR A 419 4.55 -5.23 -23.97
CA THR A 419 4.02 -6.12 -22.93
C THR A 419 2.56 -6.50 -23.16
N ASN A 420 1.78 -5.68 -23.88
CA ASN A 420 0.39 -6.00 -24.21
C ASN A 420 0.25 -7.19 -25.20
N GLN A 421 1.36 -7.73 -25.69
CA GLN A 421 1.39 -8.92 -26.53
C GLN A 421 1.78 -10.21 -25.76
N SER A 422 2.08 -10.12 -24.45
CA SER A 422 2.32 -11.28 -23.60
C SER A 422 0.99 -11.92 -23.14
N ASP A 423 1.08 -13.12 -22.55
CA ASP A 423 -0.09 -13.80 -21.95
C ASP A 423 -0.61 -13.05 -20.72
N GLU A 424 0.29 -12.36 -20.00
CA GLU A 424 -0.01 -11.52 -18.83
C GLU A 424 0.74 -10.18 -18.98
N PRO A 425 0.07 -9.11 -19.45
CA PRO A 425 0.71 -7.80 -19.60
C PRO A 425 1.26 -7.27 -18.27
N LYS A 426 2.52 -6.84 -18.28
CA LYS A 426 3.25 -6.27 -17.14
C LYS A 426 3.87 -4.92 -17.52
N PRO A 427 3.05 -3.85 -17.53
CA PRO A 427 3.58 -2.49 -17.59
C PRO A 427 4.61 -2.27 -16.48
N TYR A 428 5.64 -1.50 -16.78
CA TYR A 428 6.76 -1.26 -15.88
C TYR A 428 6.70 0.12 -15.24
N ASP A 429 6.80 0.14 -13.91
CA ASP A 429 6.87 1.36 -13.12
C ASP A 429 8.34 1.77 -12.92
N ALA A 430 8.76 2.83 -13.62
CA ALA A 430 10.09 3.41 -13.52
C ALA A 430 10.11 4.69 -12.64
N SER A 431 9.05 4.97 -11.88
CA SER A 431 8.91 6.23 -11.10
C SER A 431 10.02 6.43 -10.09
N SER A 432 10.48 5.34 -9.48
CA SER A 432 11.61 5.30 -8.55
C SER A 432 12.97 5.64 -9.18
N PHE A 433 13.05 5.63 -10.51
CA PHE A 433 14.26 5.88 -11.28
C PHE A 433 14.25 7.20 -12.04
N VAL A 434 13.23 8.05 -11.89
CA VAL A 434 13.09 9.25 -12.74
C VAL A 434 14.33 10.13 -12.73
N ALA A 435 14.90 10.40 -11.55
CA ALA A 435 16.03 11.32 -11.41
C ALA A 435 17.37 10.78 -11.95
N THR A 436 17.62 9.46 -11.86
CA THR A 436 18.95 8.86 -12.14
C THR A 436 18.94 7.80 -13.23
N GLY A 437 17.76 7.32 -13.61
CA GLY A 437 17.60 6.19 -14.52
C GLY A 437 17.49 6.57 -15.98
N LYS A 438 17.66 5.54 -16.81
CA LYS A 438 17.72 5.62 -18.26
C LYS A 438 16.94 4.48 -18.90
N VAL A 439 16.56 4.71 -20.15
CA VAL A 439 16.26 3.66 -21.12
C VAL A 439 17.47 3.52 -22.03
N GLU A 440 17.97 2.30 -22.21
CA GLU A 440 19.17 2.06 -23.01
C GLU A 440 19.04 0.79 -23.86
N PHE A 441 19.76 0.77 -24.97
CA PHE A 441 19.86 -0.38 -25.88
C PHE A 441 21.05 -0.22 -26.82
N ASP A 442 21.53 -1.36 -27.32
CA ASP A 442 22.48 -1.41 -28.43
C ASP A 442 21.74 -1.70 -29.74
N MET A 443 22.18 -1.10 -30.83
CA MET A 443 21.58 -1.28 -32.15
C MET A 443 22.64 -1.39 -33.26
N LYS A 444 22.40 -2.28 -34.23
CA LYS A 444 23.16 -2.41 -35.47
C LYS A 444 22.27 -2.41 -36.70
N VAL A 445 22.55 -1.51 -37.65
CA VAL A 445 21.89 -1.49 -38.96
C VAL A 445 22.60 -2.48 -39.90
N VAL A 446 21.96 -3.61 -40.21
CA VAL A 446 22.49 -4.63 -41.12
C VAL A 446 22.32 -4.21 -42.57
N THR A 447 21.10 -3.76 -42.92
CA THR A 447 20.77 -3.19 -44.23
C THR A 447 20.06 -1.86 -44.00
N PRO A 448 20.57 -0.74 -44.54
CA PRO A 448 19.92 0.56 -44.35
C PRO A 448 18.59 0.62 -45.14
N PRO A 449 17.67 1.52 -44.77
CA PRO A 449 16.48 1.79 -45.57
C PRO A 449 16.84 2.20 -47.01
N ASN A 450 15.95 1.89 -47.95
CA ASN A 450 16.10 2.31 -49.36
C ASN A 450 16.16 3.85 -49.48
N ASP A 451 15.51 4.57 -48.57
CA ASP A 451 15.64 6.01 -48.41
C ASP A 451 16.82 6.32 -47.47
N ALA A 452 17.95 6.74 -48.05
CA ALA A 452 19.14 7.11 -47.27
C ALA A 452 18.96 8.37 -46.40
N SER A 453 17.82 9.08 -46.51
CA SER A 453 17.48 10.23 -45.65
C SER A 453 16.52 9.87 -44.50
N ALA A 454 16.18 8.59 -44.34
CA ALA A 454 15.33 8.11 -43.27
C ALA A 454 15.93 8.45 -41.89
N VAL A 455 15.17 9.16 -41.08
CA VAL A 455 15.53 9.50 -39.69
C VAL A 455 15.14 8.32 -38.80
N TRP A 456 16.05 7.84 -37.97
CA TRP A 456 15.75 6.78 -37.02
C TRP A 456 15.15 7.36 -35.74
N LYS A 457 14.11 6.69 -35.24
CA LYS A 457 13.27 7.10 -34.14
C LYS A 457 13.37 6.12 -32.99
N PHE A 458 13.36 6.67 -31.78
CA PHE A 458 13.05 5.97 -30.54
C PHE A 458 11.68 6.47 -30.07
N LYS A 459 10.78 5.55 -29.70
CA LYS A 459 9.47 5.88 -29.16
C LYS A 459 9.14 4.99 -27.99
N ILE A 460 8.58 5.57 -26.95
CA ILE A 460 8.19 4.90 -25.71
C ILE A 460 6.78 5.34 -25.29
N GLU A 461 5.98 4.42 -24.78
CA GLU A 461 4.56 4.65 -24.47
C GLU A 461 4.14 4.06 -23.11
N GLN A 462 3.04 4.60 -22.58
CA GLN A 462 2.29 4.08 -21.45
C GLN A 462 0.80 3.97 -21.81
N GLY A 463 0.14 2.91 -21.33
CA GLY A 463 -1.31 2.71 -21.40
C GLY A 463 -1.85 2.68 -22.83
N GLY A 464 -1.14 2.04 -23.77
CA GLY A 464 -1.56 1.93 -25.16
C GLY A 464 -1.73 3.28 -25.87
N THR A 465 -0.76 4.19 -25.72
CA THR A 465 -0.70 5.60 -26.20
C THR A 465 -1.36 6.67 -25.32
N SER A 466 -1.75 6.33 -24.08
CA SER A 466 -2.28 7.33 -23.14
C SER A 466 -1.29 8.46 -22.90
N THR A 467 -0.01 8.11 -22.74
CA THR A 467 1.12 9.03 -22.89
C THR A 467 2.19 8.39 -23.79
N ALA A 468 2.96 9.21 -24.52
CA ALA A 468 4.01 8.73 -25.41
C ALA A 468 5.02 9.83 -25.73
N VAL A 469 6.30 9.45 -25.88
CA VAL A 469 7.37 10.34 -26.32
C VAL A 469 8.07 9.70 -27.51
N GLU A 470 8.30 10.50 -28.57
CA GLU A 470 9.06 10.10 -29.77
C GLU A 470 10.24 11.07 -29.97
N LEU A 471 11.44 10.51 -30.12
CA LEU A 471 12.71 11.22 -30.27
C LEU A 471 13.47 10.71 -31.49
N ASP A 472 14.37 11.52 -32.04
CA ASP A 472 15.37 11.03 -33.01
C ASP A 472 16.44 10.23 -32.25
N LEU A 473 17.04 9.19 -32.85
CA LEU A 473 18.16 8.49 -32.20
C LEU A 473 19.35 9.41 -31.91
N THR A 474 19.51 10.48 -32.69
CA THR A 474 20.53 11.51 -32.45
C THR A 474 20.23 12.40 -31.24
N ASP A 475 19.04 12.30 -30.65
CA ASP A 475 18.70 12.96 -29.39
C ASP A 475 19.11 12.11 -28.17
N SER A 476 19.71 10.93 -28.36
CA SER A 476 20.31 10.15 -27.27
C SER A 476 21.48 10.89 -26.63
N ILE A 477 21.91 10.45 -25.44
CA ILE A 477 23.04 11.04 -24.72
C ILE A 477 24.34 10.98 -25.57
N GLU A 478 24.51 9.92 -26.35
CA GLU A 478 25.66 9.71 -27.25
C GLU A 478 25.60 10.65 -28.46
N GLY A 479 24.41 11.07 -28.89
CA GLY A 479 24.20 12.05 -29.95
C GLY A 479 24.66 11.58 -31.34
N VAL A 480 24.68 10.27 -31.58
CA VAL A 480 25.19 9.67 -32.82
C VAL A 480 24.08 9.15 -33.73
N ALA A 481 24.32 9.13 -35.04
CA ALA A 481 23.42 8.51 -36.01
C ALA A 481 23.84 7.05 -36.29
N PRO A 482 22.90 6.16 -36.68
CA PRO A 482 23.24 4.78 -37.00
C PRO A 482 24.19 4.63 -38.20
N VAL A 483 25.21 3.78 -38.03
CA VAL A 483 26.21 3.43 -39.03
C VAL A 483 25.97 1.98 -39.48
N THR A 484 25.86 1.77 -40.80
CA THR A 484 25.62 0.44 -41.35
C THR A 484 26.78 -0.51 -41.04
N GLY A 485 26.46 -1.63 -40.40
CA GLY A 485 27.40 -2.70 -40.07
C GLY A 485 28.08 -2.58 -38.70
N GLU A 486 27.84 -1.49 -37.96
CA GLU A 486 28.44 -1.25 -36.63
C GLU A 486 27.37 -1.33 -35.54
N TRP A 487 27.73 -1.89 -34.38
CA TRP A 487 26.94 -1.80 -33.16
C TRP A 487 27.19 -0.45 -32.50
N GLN A 488 26.11 0.22 -32.08
CA GLN A 488 26.16 1.49 -31.38
C GLN A 488 25.20 1.46 -30.20
N HIS A 489 25.64 2.04 -29.09
CA HIS A 489 24.86 2.21 -27.87
C HIS A 489 24.03 3.49 -27.91
N TYR A 490 22.81 3.43 -27.41
CA TYR A 490 21.90 4.57 -27.28
C TYR A 490 21.27 4.59 -25.90
N SER A 491 21.33 5.74 -25.21
CA SER A 491 20.69 5.94 -23.91
C SER A 491 19.88 7.24 -23.84
N PHE A 492 18.74 7.19 -23.13
CA PHE A 492 17.80 8.29 -22.93
C PHE A 492 17.45 8.43 -21.44
N SER A 493 17.51 9.64 -20.89
CA SER A 493 17.17 9.92 -19.48
C SER A 493 15.68 9.74 -19.19
N LEU A 494 15.32 9.05 -18.10
CA LEU A 494 13.92 8.94 -17.66
C LEU A 494 13.36 10.30 -17.25
N GLN A 495 14.15 11.17 -16.64
CA GLN A 495 13.75 12.55 -16.32
C GLN A 495 13.36 13.31 -17.59
N ASP A 496 14.18 13.24 -18.64
CA ASP A 496 13.91 13.97 -19.89
C ASP A 496 12.65 13.45 -20.60
N LEU A 497 12.37 12.15 -20.48
CA LEU A 497 11.15 11.53 -21.00
C LEU A 497 9.92 11.96 -20.20
N ALA A 498 10.00 11.99 -18.88
CA ALA A 498 8.94 12.49 -18.00
C ALA A 498 8.64 13.97 -18.25
N ASP A 499 9.67 14.80 -18.39
CA ASP A 499 9.56 16.24 -18.71
C ASP A 499 8.89 16.48 -20.07
N LYS A 500 9.03 15.53 -21.00
CA LYS A 500 8.37 15.54 -22.32
C LYS A 500 6.96 14.96 -22.29
N GLY A 501 6.46 14.54 -21.13
CA GLY A 501 5.09 14.12 -20.88
C GLY A 501 4.84 12.62 -20.94
N LEU A 502 5.88 11.79 -20.81
CA LEU A 502 5.70 10.35 -20.57
C LEU A 502 5.30 10.11 -19.12
N ASP A 503 4.26 9.32 -18.88
CA ASP A 503 4.00 8.73 -17.57
C ASP A 503 4.89 7.49 -17.40
N VAL A 504 5.92 7.63 -16.56
CA VAL A 504 6.91 6.56 -16.33
C VAL A 504 6.40 5.46 -15.39
N SER A 505 5.22 5.61 -14.79
CA SER A 505 4.69 4.65 -13.80
C SER A 505 4.06 3.40 -14.41
N GLY A 506 3.97 3.32 -15.74
CA GLY A 506 3.33 2.20 -16.42
C GLY A 506 3.79 2.00 -17.87
N ILE A 507 5.09 2.15 -18.13
CA ILE A 507 5.67 1.99 -19.46
C ILE A 507 5.32 0.60 -20.00
N ASP A 508 4.71 0.52 -21.19
CA ASP A 508 4.21 -0.75 -21.75
C ASP A 508 4.70 -1.05 -23.18
N VAL A 509 5.29 -0.06 -23.87
CA VAL A 509 5.81 -0.22 -25.24
C VAL A 509 7.12 0.54 -25.43
N LEU A 510 8.10 -0.11 -26.05
CA LEU A 510 9.35 0.48 -26.54
C LEU A 510 9.51 0.17 -28.03
N MET A 511 9.76 1.18 -28.86
CA MET A 511 9.90 1.04 -30.32
C MET A 511 11.14 1.75 -30.85
N ILE A 512 11.81 1.09 -31.80
CA ILE A 512 12.98 1.61 -32.50
C ILE A 512 12.73 1.38 -33.99
N PHE A 513 12.66 2.44 -34.79
CA PHE A 513 12.28 2.32 -36.21
C PHE A 513 12.71 3.54 -37.06
N PRO A 514 12.94 3.40 -38.37
CA PRO A 514 13.03 4.54 -39.28
C PRO A 514 11.66 5.22 -39.41
N ALA A 515 11.65 6.56 -39.48
CA ALA A 515 10.46 7.40 -39.53
C ALA A 515 9.39 6.84 -40.49
N TRP A 516 8.12 6.90 -40.06
CA TRP A 516 7.03 6.20 -40.72
C TRP A 516 7.02 6.36 -42.25
N GLY A 517 7.04 5.22 -42.96
CA GLY A 517 7.01 5.16 -44.42
C GLY A 517 8.36 5.33 -45.12
N SER A 518 9.45 5.58 -44.40
CA SER A 518 10.81 5.69 -44.97
C SER A 518 11.67 4.42 -44.77
N GLY A 519 11.20 3.46 -43.97
CA GLY A 519 11.97 2.29 -43.55
C GLY A 519 12.06 1.12 -44.53
N GLU A 520 11.44 1.18 -45.71
CA GLU A 520 11.40 0.03 -46.64
C GLU A 520 12.82 -0.48 -46.96
N GLY A 521 13.05 -1.77 -46.77
CA GLY A 521 14.33 -2.44 -47.02
C GLY A 521 15.27 -2.49 -45.81
N ALA A 522 14.92 -1.83 -44.70
CA ALA A 522 15.74 -1.83 -43.50
C ALA A 522 15.75 -3.20 -42.81
N VAL A 523 16.95 -3.64 -42.42
CA VAL A 523 17.18 -4.77 -41.51
C VAL A 523 18.10 -4.29 -40.41
N TYR A 524 17.69 -4.42 -39.16
CA TYR A 524 18.46 -3.99 -38.00
C TYR A 524 18.28 -4.94 -36.84
N ARG A 525 19.28 -4.93 -35.95
CA ARG A 525 19.36 -5.79 -34.78
C ARG A 525 19.45 -4.92 -33.53
N VAL A 526 18.82 -5.37 -32.46
CA VAL A 526 18.78 -4.68 -31.17
C VAL A 526 19.10 -5.69 -30.07
N ASP A 527 19.88 -5.27 -29.08
CA ASP A 527 20.24 -6.07 -27.90
C ASP A 527 20.47 -5.16 -26.68
N ASN A 528 20.66 -5.75 -25.49
CA ASN A 528 20.90 -5.04 -24.23
C ASN A 528 19.85 -3.96 -23.91
N VAL A 529 18.57 -4.26 -24.14
CA VAL A 529 17.47 -3.33 -23.93
C VAL A 529 17.07 -3.34 -22.45
N THR A 530 17.26 -2.21 -21.77
CA THR A 530 16.94 -2.07 -20.33
C THR A 530 16.24 -0.75 -20.00
N ILE A 531 15.53 -0.74 -18.86
CA ILE A 531 14.99 0.47 -18.21
C ILE A 531 15.37 0.41 -16.73
N GLY A 532 16.14 1.38 -16.22
CA GLY A 532 16.59 1.34 -14.84
C GLY A 532 17.65 2.37 -14.49
N SER A 533 18.24 2.29 -13.30
CA SER A 533 19.36 3.14 -12.86
C SER A 533 20.66 2.33 -12.79
N PRO A 534 21.79 2.86 -13.31
CA PRO A 534 23.09 2.19 -13.20
C PRO A 534 23.58 2.03 -11.75
N GLU A 535 22.97 2.73 -10.79
CA GLU A 535 23.34 2.67 -9.36
C GLU A 535 22.50 1.69 -8.53
N ASN A 536 21.47 1.07 -9.11
CA ASN A 536 20.55 0.20 -8.38
C ASN A 536 20.60 -1.25 -8.91
N THR A 537 21.58 -2.01 -8.41
CA THR A 537 21.58 -3.47 -8.48
C THR A 537 20.63 -4.02 -7.42
N ALA A 538 19.74 -4.94 -7.81
CA ALA A 538 18.68 -5.52 -6.99
C ALA A 538 19.02 -5.65 -5.48
N GLY A 539 18.32 -4.88 -4.63
CA GLY A 539 18.38 -5.04 -3.18
C GLY A 539 18.42 -3.76 -2.33
N ALA A 540 18.48 -2.56 -2.90
CA ALA A 540 18.45 -1.34 -2.10
C ALA A 540 17.04 -1.09 -1.52
N SER A 541 16.93 -1.12 -0.18
CA SER A 541 15.72 -0.68 0.52
C SER A 541 15.52 0.83 0.36
N VAL A 542 14.26 1.24 0.26
CA VAL A 542 13.88 2.67 0.29
C VAL A 542 14.35 3.30 1.60
N GLU A 543 15.29 4.24 1.51
CA GLU A 543 15.86 5.02 2.62
C GLU A 543 15.98 6.49 2.21
N LEU A 544 15.59 7.39 3.12
CA LEU A 544 15.85 8.82 3.05
C LEU A 544 16.65 9.23 4.27
N VAL A 545 17.86 9.73 4.05
CA VAL A 545 18.64 10.43 5.07
C VAL A 545 18.32 11.91 5.00
N LEU A 546 17.69 12.44 6.05
CA LEU A 546 17.40 13.88 6.18
C LEU A 546 18.66 14.62 6.64
N PHE A 547 19.41 14.00 7.56
CA PHE A 547 20.63 14.56 8.12
C PHE A 547 21.50 13.44 8.73
N GLU A 548 22.77 13.36 8.32
CA GLU A 548 23.80 12.49 8.92
C GLU A 548 25.16 13.13 8.67
N ASP A 549 25.74 13.76 9.71
CA ASP A 549 27.01 14.51 9.68
C ASP A 549 27.12 15.64 8.62
N THR A 550 26.14 15.80 7.73
CA THR A 550 26.02 16.82 6.68
C THR A 550 24.55 16.98 6.29
N SER A 551 24.12 18.19 5.93
CA SER A 551 22.76 18.43 5.46
C SER A 551 22.45 17.77 4.12
N ASN A 552 21.24 17.21 4.01
CA ASN A 552 20.67 16.85 2.72
C ASN A 552 20.19 18.13 2.01
N LEU A 553 20.79 18.45 0.86
CA LEU A 553 20.45 19.65 0.10
C LEU A 553 19.02 19.65 -0.44
N GLN A 554 18.43 18.48 -0.64
CA GLN A 554 17.05 18.32 -1.07
C GLN A 554 16.05 18.42 0.09
N TRP A 555 16.54 18.32 1.34
CA TRP A 555 15.77 18.40 2.59
C TRP A 555 16.43 19.37 3.58
N PRO A 556 16.58 20.66 3.22
CA PRO A 556 17.27 21.63 4.06
C PRO A 556 16.65 21.77 5.45
N ILE A 557 17.51 22.06 6.44
CA ILE A 557 17.07 22.50 7.77
C ILE A 557 16.27 23.79 7.65
N TRP A 558 15.10 23.82 8.29
CA TRP A 558 14.06 24.79 7.99
C TRP A 558 13.33 25.31 9.24
N ASP A 559 12.91 26.57 9.17
CA ASP A 559 12.07 27.28 10.15
C ASP A 559 10.81 27.78 9.42
N CYS A 560 9.62 27.36 9.87
CA CYS A 560 8.36 27.68 9.21
C CYS A 560 8.08 29.16 9.04
N CYS A 561 8.55 29.94 10.01
CA CYS A 561 7.96 31.21 10.34
C CYS A 561 9.03 32.31 10.41
N GLY A 562 10.29 31.96 10.11
CA GLY A 562 11.43 32.86 10.09
C GLY A 562 11.74 33.47 11.45
N GLY A 563 11.43 32.73 12.53
CA GLY A 563 11.65 33.17 13.91
C GLY A 563 13.14 33.13 14.31
N SER A 564 13.91 32.27 13.66
CA SER A 564 15.36 32.07 13.80
C SER A 564 15.96 31.53 12.49
N THR A 565 17.25 31.22 12.49
CA THR A 565 17.91 30.52 11.37
C THR A 565 18.62 29.30 11.94
N PRO A 566 18.15 28.07 11.63
CA PRO A 566 18.84 26.84 12.01
C PRO A 566 20.28 26.82 11.47
N THR A 567 21.20 26.19 12.19
CA THR A 567 22.62 26.10 11.82
C THR A 567 23.16 24.69 11.92
N GLU A 568 24.23 24.39 11.18
CA GLU A 568 25.05 23.21 11.41
C GLU A 568 26.13 23.54 12.45
N GLU A 569 26.21 22.75 13.51
CA GLU A 569 27.16 22.93 14.60
C GLU A 569 27.98 21.67 14.83
N THR A 570 29.22 21.82 15.31
CA THR A 570 30.00 20.67 15.77
C THR A 570 29.63 20.34 17.22
N ASP A 571 29.49 19.04 17.54
CA ASP A 571 29.15 18.58 18.88
C ASP A 571 30.25 17.73 19.54
N ASP A 572 30.07 16.43 19.66
CA ASP A 572 31.00 15.48 20.26
C ASP A 572 31.58 14.51 19.22
N ALA A 573 32.50 13.63 19.63
CA ALA A 573 33.21 12.74 18.72
C ALA A 573 32.33 11.67 18.07
N ASP A 574 31.13 11.43 18.62
CA ASP A 574 30.23 10.39 18.16
C ASP A 574 29.16 10.94 17.18
N HIS A 575 28.89 12.26 17.18
CA HIS A 575 27.83 12.92 16.37
C HIS A 575 28.36 14.06 15.46
N ASN A 576 29.68 14.15 15.28
CA ASN A 576 30.42 15.21 14.57
C ASN A 576 29.66 16.53 14.32
N THR A 577 28.96 16.65 13.18
CA THR A 577 28.18 17.83 12.78
C THR A 577 26.70 17.54 12.96
N VAL A 578 25.97 18.46 13.59
CA VAL A 578 24.55 18.29 13.94
C VAL A 578 23.72 19.51 13.52
N ALA A 579 22.41 19.32 13.32
CA ALA A 579 21.47 20.42 13.06
C ALA A 579 21.02 21.06 14.38
N GLU A 580 21.33 22.34 14.61
CA GLU A 580 20.91 23.11 15.78
C GLU A 580 19.69 24.01 15.48
N PHE A 581 18.70 23.93 16.35
CA PHE A 581 17.44 24.67 16.29
C PHE A 581 17.26 25.53 17.55
N ILE A 582 16.87 26.81 17.38
CA ILE A 582 16.77 27.80 18.46
C ILE A 582 15.42 28.50 18.46
N ILE A 583 14.58 28.25 19.46
CA ILE A 583 13.26 28.89 19.56
C ILE A 583 13.35 30.15 20.43
N GLY A 584 13.20 31.30 19.79
CA GLY A 584 13.17 32.61 20.43
C GLY A 584 11.79 33.00 20.99
N ALA A 585 11.60 34.30 21.25
CA ALA A 585 10.33 34.84 21.77
C ALA A 585 9.17 34.79 20.77
N SER A 586 9.47 34.65 19.47
CA SER A 586 8.47 34.43 18.42
C SER A 586 8.25 32.92 18.26
N PRO A 587 7.02 32.41 18.49
CA PRO A 587 6.72 31.00 18.29
C PRO A 587 6.99 30.57 16.84
N THR A 588 7.57 29.39 16.67
CA THR A 588 7.85 28.77 15.37
C THR A 588 7.90 27.24 15.54
N VAL A 589 7.90 26.52 14.41
CA VAL A 589 8.18 25.08 14.31
C VAL A 589 9.33 24.88 13.33
N MET A 590 10.15 23.86 13.57
CA MET A 590 11.38 23.63 12.81
C MET A 590 11.60 22.15 12.52
N GLY A 591 12.41 21.88 11.51
CA GLY A 591 12.83 20.55 11.13
C GLY A 591 13.41 20.54 9.72
N PHE A 592 12.94 19.63 8.88
CA PHE A 592 13.41 19.40 7.52
C PHE A 592 12.24 19.55 6.54
N LEU A 593 12.45 20.34 5.50
CA LEU A 593 11.46 20.61 4.46
C LEU A 593 12.04 20.19 3.11
N ALA A 594 11.30 19.38 2.36
CA ALA A 594 11.67 19.02 0.98
C ALA A 594 11.68 20.24 0.05
N GLU A 595 12.53 20.24 -0.98
CA GLU A 595 12.46 21.24 -2.06
C GLU A 595 11.10 21.21 -2.80
N ASP A 596 10.76 22.31 -3.47
CA ASP A 596 9.47 22.45 -4.17
C ASP A 596 9.20 21.27 -5.13
N ASN A 597 8.03 20.61 -4.97
CA ASN A 597 7.58 19.43 -5.71
C ASN A 597 8.43 18.16 -5.50
N LEU A 598 9.25 18.12 -4.46
CA LEU A 598 9.91 16.90 -4.01
C LEU A 598 9.06 16.23 -2.92
N TYR A 599 8.80 14.94 -3.09
CA TYR A 599 8.11 14.13 -2.11
C TYR A 599 8.87 12.83 -1.90
N PHE A 600 8.87 12.33 -0.67
CA PHE A 600 9.38 11.01 -0.34
C PHE A 600 8.24 10.00 -0.26
N ASP A 601 8.35 8.96 -1.07
CA ASP A 601 7.42 7.85 -1.10
C ASP A 601 7.92 6.71 -0.21
N ALA A 602 7.37 6.64 1.01
CA ALA A 602 7.63 5.60 1.99
C ALA A 602 6.58 4.47 1.96
N SER A 603 5.66 4.45 0.98
CA SER A 603 4.56 3.47 0.94
C SER A 603 5.07 2.02 0.89
N SER A 604 6.18 1.78 0.19
CA SER A 604 6.81 0.46 0.06
C SER A 604 7.40 -0.08 1.36
N ILE A 605 7.71 0.81 2.31
CA ILE A 605 8.22 0.46 3.64
C ILE A 605 7.21 0.77 4.74
N GLN A 606 5.95 1.10 4.44
CA GLN A 606 5.00 1.56 5.45
C GLN A 606 4.85 0.59 6.64
N THR A 607 4.77 -0.71 6.37
CA THR A 607 4.53 -1.72 7.41
C THR A 607 5.73 -1.95 8.32
N GLU A 608 6.95 -1.84 7.78
CA GLU A 608 8.18 -2.24 8.47
C GLU A 608 9.10 -1.06 8.79
N GLY A 609 8.88 0.08 8.13
CA GLY A 609 9.72 1.25 8.18
C GLY A 609 9.39 2.21 9.31
N VAL A 610 10.35 3.08 9.57
CA VAL A 610 10.34 4.01 10.69
C VAL A 610 10.83 5.38 10.23
N VAL A 611 10.34 6.42 10.90
CA VAL A 611 11.07 7.68 11.01
C VAL A 611 11.88 7.63 12.30
N GLN A 612 13.19 7.81 12.19
CA GLN A 612 14.10 7.82 13.34
C GLN A 612 14.95 9.09 13.33
N PHE A 613 15.23 9.62 14.51
CA PHE A 613 16.23 10.67 14.69
C PHE A 613 16.79 10.60 16.11
N GLU A 614 17.97 11.18 16.29
CA GLU A 614 18.55 11.42 17.60
C GLU A 614 18.42 12.90 17.95
N MET A 615 18.17 13.20 19.22
CA MET A 615 17.96 14.56 19.68
C MET A 615 18.64 14.81 21.02
N LYS A 616 19.26 15.99 21.17
CA LYS A 616 19.77 16.51 22.45
C LYS A 616 19.24 17.91 22.72
N VAL A 617 18.57 18.09 23.86
CA VAL A 617 18.18 19.42 24.35
C VAL A 617 19.38 20.07 25.04
N THR A 618 19.93 21.15 24.51
CA THR A 618 21.04 21.90 25.15
C THR A 618 20.54 22.96 26.12
N SER A 619 19.38 23.58 25.81
CA SER A 619 18.65 24.49 26.69
C SER A 619 17.17 24.12 26.68
N ALA A 620 16.60 23.89 27.87
CA ALA A 620 15.18 23.58 27.98
C ALA A 620 14.31 24.83 27.70
N PRO A 621 13.06 24.66 27.24
CA PRO A 621 12.11 25.76 27.15
C PRO A 621 11.92 26.45 28.50
N ASN A 622 11.63 27.76 28.48
CA ASN A 622 11.31 28.53 29.69
C ASN A 622 10.07 27.99 30.41
N ASP A 623 9.14 27.39 29.67
CA ASP A 623 8.01 26.65 30.21
C ASP A 623 8.40 25.19 30.48
N ALA A 624 8.52 24.82 31.75
CA ALA A 624 8.85 23.47 32.16
C ALA A 624 7.74 22.44 31.88
N ALA A 625 6.52 22.88 31.53
CA ALA A 625 5.41 22.03 31.14
C ALA A 625 5.28 21.86 29.61
N ALA A 626 6.23 22.42 28.83
CA ALA A 626 6.23 22.30 27.38
C ALA A 626 6.29 20.82 26.95
N VAL A 627 5.26 20.38 26.22
CA VAL A 627 5.20 19.05 25.61
C VAL A 627 5.96 19.09 24.29
N TRP A 628 6.88 18.17 24.05
CA TRP A 628 7.61 18.09 22.79
C TRP A 628 6.84 17.27 21.77
N LYS A 629 6.78 17.77 20.55
CA LYS A 629 6.01 17.27 19.44
C LYS A 629 6.93 16.76 18.32
N PHE A 630 6.48 15.68 17.71
CA PHE A 630 6.94 15.21 16.42
C PHE A 630 5.78 15.35 15.44
N LYS A 631 6.02 15.99 14.29
CA LYS A 631 4.99 16.20 13.28
C LYS A 631 5.53 15.85 11.90
N VAL A 632 4.72 15.13 11.12
CA VAL A 632 4.98 14.79 9.73
C VAL A 632 3.85 15.33 8.87
N GLU A 633 4.19 15.93 7.73
CA GLU A 633 3.24 16.36 6.71
C GLU A 633 3.50 15.62 5.40
N SER A 634 2.45 15.55 4.57
CA SER A 634 2.50 14.91 3.27
C SER A 634 1.56 15.57 2.28
N GLY A 635 2.02 15.69 1.02
CA GLY A 635 1.28 16.24 -0.11
C GLY A 635 0.94 17.72 0.07
N ASP A 636 1.91 18.56 0.42
CA ASP A 636 1.75 20.01 0.63
C ASP A 636 0.68 20.32 1.67
N THR A 637 0.77 19.70 2.85
CA THR A 637 -0.19 19.79 3.98
C THR A 637 -1.53 19.09 3.78
N THR A 638 -1.70 18.28 2.73
CA THR A 638 -2.94 17.50 2.50
C THR A 638 -3.23 16.54 3.66
N THR A 639 -2.20 15.88 4.19
CA THR A 639 -2.30 15.11 5.42
C THR A 639 -1.19 15.49 6.39
N ALA A 640 -1.47 15.40 7.69
CA ALA A 640 -0.49 15.65 8.73
C ALA A 640 -0.80 14.83 9.96
N VAL A 641 0.24 14.36 10.65
CA VAL A 641 0.14 13.68 11.94
C VAL A 641 1.07 14.37 12.93
N GLU A 642 0.55 14.68 14.10
CA GLU A 642 1.30 15.28 15.22
C GLU A 642 1.18 14.36 16.44
N LEU A 643 2.32 13.99 17.01
CA LEU A 643 2.45 13.08 18.14
C LEU A 643 3.31 13.72 19.23
N ASP A 644 3.16 13.26 20.48
CA ASP A 644 4.12 13.61 21.52
C ASP A 644 5.41 12.81 21.32
N LEU A 645 6.57 13.36 21.69
CA LEU A 645 7.82 12.59 21.64
C LEU A 645 7.79 11.34 22.52
N THR A 646 6.93 11.32 23.54
CA THR A 646 6.69 10.16 24.40
C THR A 646 5.86 9.05 23.73
N ASP A 647 5.31 9.29 22.54
CA ASP A 647 4.62 8.28 21.75
C ASP A 647 5.60 7.46 20.87
N SER A 648 6.90 7.81 20.88
CA SER A 648 7.94 7.01 20.21
C SER A 648 8.09 5.63 20.86
N ASN A 649 8.73 4.69 20.16
CA ASN A 649 9.00 3.34 20.69
C ASN A 649 9.77 3.35 22.03
N GLU A 650 10.61 4.37 22.25
CA GLU A 650 11.39 4.55 23.46
C GLU A 650 10.55 5.09 24.63
N GLY A 651 9.46 5.82 24.35
CA GLY A 651 8.56 6.35 25.37
C GLY A 651 9.19 7.40 26.29
N LEU A 652 10.20 8.13 25.82
CA LEU A 652 11.02 9.02 26.64
C LEU A 652 10.66 10.50 26.43
N ALA A 653 10.59 11.27 27.51
CA ALA A 653 10.60 12.73 27.43
C ALA A 653 12.04 13.23 27.19
N PRO A 654 12.24 14.36 26.47
CA PRO A 654 13.57 14.93 26.26
C PRO A 654 14.25 15.38 27.56
N ALA A 655 15.55 15.08 27.68
CA ALA A 655 16.39 15.42 28.82
C ALA A 655 17.51 16.39 28.41
N THR A 656 17.73 17.41 29.24
CA THR A 656 18.79 18.41 28.96
C THR A 656 20.18 17.79 29.05
N GLY A 657 20.98 17.97 28.01
CA GLY A 657 22.38 17.53 27.92
C GLY A 657 22.58 16.06 27.60
N VAL A 658 21.53 15.34 27.20
CA VAL A 658 21.58 13.90 26.89
C VAL A 658 21.06 13.69 25.47
N TRP A 659 21.79 12.91 24.67
CA TRP A 659 21.31 12.40 23.39
C TRP A 659 20.32 11.26 23.60
N GLN A 660 19.19 11.32 22.90
CA GLN A 660 18.14 10.31 22.95
C GLN A 660 17.64 10.01 21.53
N THR A 661 17.46 8.72 21.24
CA THR A 661 16.86 8.24 19.99
C THR A 661 15.34 8.27 20.11
N TYR A 662 14.68 8.65 19.03
CA TYR A 662 13.22 8.65 18.89
C TYR A 662 12.85 7.90 17.61
N THR A 663 12.08 6.82 17.75
CA THR A 663 11.65 5.99 16.62
C THR A 663 10.13 5.95 16.53
N PHE A 664 9.59 6.34 15.37
CA PHE A 664 8.15 6.34 15.07
C PHE A 664 7.86 5.38 13.90
N PRO A 665 7.08 4.30 14.10
CA PRO A 665 6.68 3.41 13.01
C PRO A 665 5.85 4.13 11.95
N LEU A 666 6.16 3.95 10.67
CA LEU A 666 5.38 4.52 9.56
C LEU A 666 3.94 4.02 9.58
N GLN A 667 3.71 2.74 9.95
CA GLN A 667 2.37 2.19 10.09
C GLN A 667 1.53 2.94 11.13
N MET A 668 2.15 3.41 12.21
CA MET A 668 1.44 4.21 13.22
C MET A 668 1.01 5.56 12.65
N LEU A 669 1.88 6.22 11.88
CA LEU A 669 1.57 7.49 11.22
C LEU A 669 0.45 7.32 10.18
N ALA A 670 0.50 6.25 9.38
CA ALA A 670 -0.53 5.92 8.41
C ALA A 670 -1.89 5.68 9.10
N ASP A 671 -1.91 4.89 10.18
CA ASP A 671 -3.11 4.64 10.99
C ASP A 671 -3.72 5.94 11.52
N GLN A 672 -2.90 6.93 11.88
CA GLN A 672 -3.34 8.23 12.41
C GLN A 672 -3.82 9.22 11.35
N GLY A 673 -3.49 9.04 10.07
CA GLY A 673 -3.85 10.08 9.10
C GLY A 673 -2.95 10.20 7.89
N LEU A 674 -1.67 9.87 8.06
CA LEU A 674 -0.62 10.30 7.15
C LEU A 674 -0.67 9.51 5.83
N ASP A 675 -0.56 10.23 4.72
CA ASP A 675 -0.20 9.63 3.44
C ASP A 675 1.32 9.42 3.38
N THR A 676 1.77 8.18 3.46
CA THR A 676 3.21 7.84 3.43
C THR A 676 3.82 7.94 2.04
N SER A 677 3.03 8.11 0.98
CA SER A 677 3.52 8.15 -0.40
C SER A 677 4.01 9.52 -0.88
N ALA A 678 3.77 10.57 -0.08
CA ALA A 678 4.05 11.95 -0.47
C ALA A 678 4.63 12.80 0.68
N ILE A 679 5.43 12.20 1.56
CA ILE A 679 6.02 12.90 2.73
C ILE A 679 6.92 14.04 2.24
N ASP A 680 6.73 15.25 2.76
CA ASP A 680 7.45 16.45 2.34
C ASP A 680 7.98 17.30 3.52
N VAL A 681 7.48 17.07 4.74
CA VAL A 681 7.94 17.81 5.93
C VAL A 681 8.08 16.91 7.15
N ILE A 682 9.21 17.04 7.86
CA ILE A 682 9.45 16.44 9.18
C ILE A 682 9.79 17.55 10.17
N MET A 683 9.05 17.63 11.28
CA MET A 683 9.20 18.67 12.29
C MET A 683 9.37 18.10 13.70
N ILE A 684 10.25 18.72 14.47
CA ILE A 684 10.53 18.38 15.88
C ILE A 684 10.54 19.68 16.66
N PHE A 685 9.60 19.88 17.59
CA PHE A 685 9.45 21.17 18.28
C PHE A 685 8.67 21.06 19.60
N PRO A 686 8.85 21.95 20.59
CA PRO A 686 7.94 22.10 21.72
C PRO A 686 6.59 22.67 21.26
N ALA A 687 5.48 22.20 21.85
CA ALA A 687 4.12 22.58 21.52
C ALA A 687 3.97 24.10 21.32
N TRP A 688 3.17 24.48 20.32
CA TRP A 688 3.10 25.87 19.83
C TRP A 688 2.95 26.90 20.97
N GLY A 689 3.87 27.86 21.00
CA GLY A 689 3.87 28.95 21.98
C GLY A 689 4.52 28.62 23.34
N THR A 690 5.00 27.39 23.56
CA THR A 690 5.67 26.97 24.81
C THR A 690 7.20 26.87 24.69
N GLY A 691 7.74 26.96 23.47
CA GLY A 691 9.15 26.68 23.18
C GLY A 691 10.16 27.80 23.44
N GLU A 692 9.76 28.99 23.89
CA GLU A 692 10.70 30.12 24.08
C GLU A 692 11.90 29.70 24.98
N GLY A 693 13.12 29.91 24.49
CA GLY A 693 14.35 29.58 25.21
C GLY A 693 14.89 28.16 24.94
N ALA A 694 14.16 27.35 24.17
CA ALA A 694 14.60 26.02 23.79
C ALA A 694 15.76 26.10 22.77
N VAL A 695 16.81 25.33 23.03
CA VAL A 695 17.88 25.05 22.07
C VAL A 695 18.08 23.55 22.05
N TYR A 696 18.05 22.95 20.87
CA TYR A 696 18.18 21.51 20.69
C TYR A 696 18.90 21.18 19.39
N ARG A 697 19.50 20.00 19.38
CA ARG A 697 20.27 19.47 18.27
C ARG A 697 19.67 18.17 17.79
N VAL A 698 19.70 17.93 16.49
CA VAL A 698 19.21 16.71 15.84
C VAL A 698 20.32 16.14 14.96
N ASP A 699 20.45 14.82 14.99
CA ASP A 699 21.37 14.07 14.15
C ASP A 699 20.76 12.70 13.80
N ASN A 700 21.37 11.98 12.86
CA ASN A 700 20.94 10.64 12.43
C ASN A 700 19.44 10.59 12.07
N ALA A 701 18.93 11.64 11.40
CA ALA A 701 17.53 11.77 11.05
C ALA A 701 17.23 11.07 9.72
N LYS A 702 16.42 10.01 9.75
CA LYS A 702 16.20 9.09 8.61
C LYS A 702 14.76 8.58 8.53
N ILE A 703 14.31 8.23 7.32
CA ILE A 703 13.13 7.39 7.06
C ILE A 703 13.61 6.14 6.34
N TYR A 704 13.45 4.96 6.92
CA TYR A 704 14.04 3.73 6.37
C TYR A 704 13.34 2.47 6.91
N ASN A 705 13.63 1.31 6.30
CA ASN A 705 13.26 0.02 6.87
C ASN A 705 14.40 -0.53 7.75
N PRO A 706 14.25 -0.59 9.09
CA PRO A 706 15.28 -1.12 9.98
C PRO A 706 15.51 -2.63 9.83
N ASN A 707 14.60 -3.34 9.17
CA ASN A 707 14.72 -4.77 8.86
C ASN A 707 15.24 -5.01 7.43
N ALA A 708 15.47 -3.95 6.65
CA ALA A 708 16.11 -4.11 5.37
C ALA A 708 17.49 -4.70 5.56
N VAL A 709 17.76 -5.78 4.83
CA VAL A 709 19.12 -6.27 4.66
C VAL A 709 19.84 -5.21 3.84
N SER A 710 20.78 -4.49 4.44
CA SER A 710 21.64 -3.58 3.70
C SER A 710 22.26 -4.35 2.53
N ALA A 711 22.22 -3.77 1.32
CA ALA A 711 23.01 -4.29 0.22
C ALA A 711 24.46 -4.45 0.73
N PRO A 712 25.12 -5.60 0.54
CA PRO A 712 26.49 -5.77 1.02
C PRO A 712 27.35 -4.71 0.33
N ALA A 713 27.93 -3.80 1.11
CA ALA A 713 28.81 -2.78 0.56
C ALA A 713 29.98 -3.46 -0.15
N GLY A 714 30.12 -3.23 -1.45
CA GLY A 714 31.32 -3.63 -2.19
C GLY A 714 32.57 -2.94 -1.65
N LEU A 715 33.74 -3.40 -2.09
CA LEU A 715 35.03 -2.84 -1.73
C LEU A 715 35.72 -2.28 -2.97
N ASP A 716 35.91 -0.96 -3.04
CA ASP A 716 36.82 -0.34 -4.00
C ASP A 716 38.26 -0.52 -3.49
N LEU A 717 38.99 -1.45 -4.07
CA LEU A 717 40.40 -1.74 -3.75
C LEU A 717 41.29 -0.55 -4.12
N PHE A 718 41.01 0.06 -5.28
CA PHE A 718 41.73 1.23 -5.77
C PHE A 718 40.88 2.02 -6.77
N LYS A 719 40.60 3.28 -6.44
CA LYS A 719 39.93 4.26 -7.31
C LYS A 719 40.44 5.65 -6.96
N ASP A 720 41.34 6.19 -7.79
CA ASP A 720 42.14 7.39 -7.50
C ASP A 720 43.04 7.33 -6.23
N MET A 721 42.79 6.41 -5.31
CA MET A 721 43.54 6.12 -4.10
C MET A 721 43.26 4.69 -3.63
N SER A 722 44.14 4.12 -2.82
CA SER A 722 43.90 2.81 -2.20
C SER A 722 42.77 2.85 -1.16
N ALA A 723 42.04 1.74 -1.04
CA ALA A 723 41.07 1.55 0.04
C ALA A 723 41.71 1.71 1.43
N ALA A 724 40.93 2.07 2.43
CA ALA A 724 41.40 2.05 3.81
C ALA A 724 41.88 0.65 4.21
N ASN A 725 43.09 0.56 4.75
CA ASN A 725 43.78 -0.69 5.13
C ASN A 725 44.13 -1.62 3.95
N TRP A 726 44.16 -1.11 2.72
CA TRP A 726 44.70 -1.81 1.56
C TRP A 726 45.85 -1.00 0.96
N SER A 727 46.84 -1.70 0.40
CA SER A 727 48.04 -1.08 -0.18
C SER A 727 48.37 -1.67 -1.53
N ILE A 728 48.88 -0.83 -2.45
CA ILE A 728 49.61 -1.33 -3.63
C ILE A 728 50.87 -2.07 -3.18
N TRP A 729 51.04 -3.29 -3.65
CA TRP A 729 51.98 -4.24 -3.06
C TRP A 729 52.75 -5.04 -4.10
N ASP A 730 53.96 -5.46 -3.72
CA ASP A 730 54.85 -6.34 -4.45
C ASP A 730 55.37 -7.42 -3.47
N CYS A 731 55.15 -8.69 -3.80
CA CYS A 731 55.52 -9.81 -2.93
C CYS A 731 57.02 -9.92 -2.64
N CYS A 732 57.83 -9.55 -3.64
CA CYS A 732 59.16 -10.10 -3.79
C CYS A 732 60.21 -9.02 -4.14
N GLY A 733 59.78 -7.77 -4.24
CA GLY A 733 60.62 -6.60 -4.51
C GLY A 733 61.21 -6.60 -5.93
N GLY A 734 60.53 -7.27 -6.86
CA GLY A 734 60.94 -7.36 -8.26
C GLY A 734 60.36 -6.26 -9.16
N SER A 735 59.45 -5.46 -8.62
CA SER A 735 58.79 -4.32 -9.26
C SER A 735 58.89 -3.06 -8.41
N THR A 736 58.39 -1.93 -8.93
CA THR A 736 58.26 -0.68 -8.18
C THR A 736 56.81 -0.20 -8.27
N PRO A 737 55.94 -0.60 -7.33
CA PRO A 737 54.58 -0.07 -7.22
C PRO A 737 54.63 1.43 -6.91
N ALA A 738 53.84 2.23 -7.62
CA ALA A 738 53.70 3.65 -7.36
C ALA A 738 52.33 4.16 -7.84
N GLU A 739 51.78 5.15 -7.13
CA GLU A 739 50.68 5.94 -7.67
C GLU A 739 51.22 6.89 -8.74
N GLN A 740 50.53 6.96 -9.87
CA GLN A 740 50.87 7.83 -11.00
C GLN A 740 49.62 8.54 -11.49
N THR A 741 49.76 9.76 -12.01
CA THR A 741 48.66 10.43 -12.70
C THR A 741 48.63 10.02 -14.17
N ASP A 742 47.46 9.65 -14.68
CA ASP A 742 47.19 9.33 -16.09
C ASP A 742 46.28 10.40 -16.73
N ASP A 743 45.95 10.24 -18.01
CA ASP A 743 45.06 11.15 -18.74
C ASP A 743 43.59 10.98 -18.27
N ALA A 744 42.78 12.05 -18.37
CA ALA A 744 41.34 11.97 -18.09
C ALA A 744 40.68 10.95 -19.05
N PRO A 745 39.94 9.93 -18.55
CA PRO A 745 39.11 9.95 -17.33
C PRO A 745 39.67 9.28 -16.05
N TYR A 746 40.89 8.73 -16.02
CA TYR A 746 41.36 7.80 -14.96
C TYR A 746 42.15 8.43 -13.79
N GLY A 747 42.33 9.75 -13.77
CA GLY A 747 42.94 10.44 -12.62
C GLY A 747 44.26 9.83 -12.11
N THR A 748 44.27 9.35 -10.86
CA THR A 748 45.43 8.70 -10.22
C THR A 748 45.28 7.18 -10.28
N VAL A 749 46.32 6.48 -10.74
CA VAL A 749 46.30 5.04 -11.02
C VAL A 749 47.44 4.31 -10.30
N ALA A 750 47.26 3.02 -10.04
CA ALA A 750 48.32 2.15 -9.51
C ALA A 750 49.22 1.66 -10.66
N GLU A 751 50.47 2.13 -10.70
CA GLU A 751 51.48 1.70 -11.68
C GLU A 751 52.42 0.64 -11.09
N PHE A 752 52.67 -0.42 -11.87
CA PHE A 752 53.62 -1.48 -11.54
C PHE A 752 54.67 -1.61 -12.66
N ALA A 753 55.93 -1.35 -12.31
CA ALA A 753 57.07 -1.48 -13.22
C ALA A 753 57.95 -2.68 -12.84
N ILE A 754 57.98 -3.72 -13.68
CA ILE A 754 58.65 -5.00 -13.40
C ILE A 754 60.12 -4.99 -13.88
N GLY A 755 61.04 -5.22 -12.95
CA GLY A 755 62.47 -5.34 -13.21
C GLY A 755 62.93 -6.75 -13.60
N ALA A 756 64.24 -7.01 -13.48
CA ALA A 756 64.84 -8.29 -13.87
C ALA A 756 64.56 -9.46 -12.89
N SER A 757 64.07 -9.16 -11.69
CA SER A 757 63.70 -10.17 -10.69
C SER A 757 62.23 -10.55 -10.85
N PRO A 758 61.89 -11.85 -11.00
CA PRO A 758 60.50 -12.30 -11.02
C PRO A 758 59.74 -11.89 -9.76
N THR A 759 58.48 -11.48 -9.93
CA THR A 759 57.60 -11.07 -8.82
C THR A 759 56.11 -11.19 -9.21
N VAL A 760 55.21 -11.06 -8.23
CA VAL A 760 53.77 -10.82 -8.38
C VAL A 760 53.37 -9.57 -7.57
N MET A 761 52.35 -8.87 -8.02
CA MET A 761 51.97 -7.56 -7.48
C MET A 761 50.46 -7.32 -7.63
N GLY A 762 49.95 -6.36 -6.87
CA GLY A 762 48.52 -6.03 -6.85
C GLY A 762 48.15 -5.25 -5.60
N PHE A 763 47.03 -5.60 -4.99
CA PHE A 763 46.46 -4.98 -3.80
C PHE A 763 46.47 -6.00 -2.64
N LEU A 764 46.99 -5.57 -1.50
CA LEU A 764 47.11 -6.38 -0.29
C LEU A 764 46.45 -5.67 0.87
N ALA A 765 45.63 -6.40 1.63
CA ALA A 765 45.06 -5.95 2.89
C ALA A 765 46.12 -5.92 4.01
N ASP A 766 45.98 -5.00 4.97
CA ASP A 766 46.82 -4.96 6.17
C ASP A 766 46.63 -6.23 7.03
N ASP A 767 47.60 -6.52 7.92
CA ASP A 767 47.58 -7.71 8.78
C ASP A 767 46.24 -7.89 9.54
N ASN A 768 45.58 -9.04 9.34
CA ASN A 768 44.26 -9.39 9.91
C ASN A 768 43.06 -8.58 9.38
N VAL A 769 43.21 -7.92 8.23
CA VAL A 769 42.10 -7.32 7.50
C VAL A 769 41.66 -8.29 6.41
N TYR A 770 40.36 -8.58 6.36
CA TYR A 770 39.76 -9.46 5.36
C TYR A 770 38.48 -8.82 4.84
N PHE A 771 38.15 -9.08 3.58
CA PHE A 771 36.88 -8.72 2.98
C PHE A 771 35.98 -9.96 2.85
N ASP A 772 34.78 -9.87 3.42
CA ASP A 772 33.74 -10.88 3.30
C ASP A 772 32.81 -10.53 2.12
N ALA A 773 32.95 -11.29 1.04
CA ALA A 773 32.18 -11.16 -0.18
C ALA A 773 31.10 -12.25 -0.32
N GLU A 774 30.81 -13.05 0.72
CA GLU A 774 29.87 -14.18 0.63
C GLU A 774 28.47 -13.71 0.19
N ALA A 775 28.03 -12.55 0.68
CA ALA A 775 26.75 -11.97 0.31
C ALA A 775 26.68 -11.45 -1.13
N LEU A 776 27.83 -11.31 -1.81
CA LEU A 776 27.95 -10.93 -3.22
C LEU A 776 28.16 -12.14 -4.14
N ALA A 777 28.14 -13.38 -3.63
CA ALA A 777 28.55 -14.56 -4.39
C ALA A 777 27.82 -14.71 -5.75
N ALA A 778 26.51 -14.50 -5.76
CA ALA A 778 25.67 -14.74 -6.96
C ALA A 778 25.65 -13.56 -7.94
N THR A 779 25.86 -12.33 -7.46
CA THR A 779 25.63 -11.10 -8.23
C THR A 779 26.86 -10.23 -8.38
N GLY A 780 27.96 -10.52 -7.66
CA GLY A 780 29.15 -9.70 -7.64
C GLY A 780 30.29 -10.20 -8.51
N SER A 781 31.26 -9.33 -8.71
CA SER A 781 32.48 -9.61 -9.45
C SER A 781 33.68 -8.86 -8.89
N VAL A 782 34.87 -9.35 -9.21
CA VAL A 782 36.09 -8.56 -9.14
C VAL A 782 36.27 -7.88 -10.48
N LYS A 783 36.32 -6.55 -10.50
CA LYS A 783 36.44 -5.73 -11.69
C LYS A 783 37.65 -4.81 -11.56
N PHE A 784 38.38 -4.60 -12.65
CA PHE A 784 39.41 -3.57 -12.73
C PHE A 784 39.66 -3.14 -14.17
N ASP A 785 40.09 -1.89 -14.34
CA ASP A 785 40.61 -1.39 -15.60
C ASP A 785 42.14 -1.52 -15.59
N MET A 786 42.72 -1.92 -16.72
CA MET A 786 44.16 -2.07 -16.86
C MET A 786 44.68 -1.52 -18.19
N LYS A 787 45.82 -0.82 -18.15
CA LYS A 787 46.58 -0.38 -19.33
C LYS A 787 48.02 -0.86 -19.29
N VAL A 788 48.45 -1.59 -20.31
CA VAL A 788 49.87 -1.92 -20.50
C VAL A 788 50.59 -0.72 -21.12
N VAL A 789 51.46 -0.06 -20.37
CA VAL A 789 52.28 1.08 -20.86
C VAL A 789 53.46 0.58 -21.68
N THR A 790 54.14 -0.47 -21.20
CA THR A 790 55.24 -1.15 -21.90
C THR A 790 55.03 -2.65 -21.76
N ALA A 791 55.01 -3.36 -22.89
CA ALA A 791 54.85 -4.82 -22.89
C ALA A 791 56.09 -5.52 -22.28
N PRO A 792 55.93 -6.73 -21.72
CA PRO A 792 57.07 -7.54 -21.28
C PRO A 792 58.05 -7.81 -22.42
N ASN A 793 59.34 -8.00 -22.08
CA ASN A 793 60.37 -8.38 -23.05
C ASN A 793 60.06 -9.74 -23.72
N ASP A 794 59.35 -10.62 -23.02
CA ASP A 794 58.81 -11.85 -23.58
C ASP A 794 57.42 -11.59 -24.20
N ALA A 795 57.36 -11.57 -25.53
CA ALA A 795 56.11 -11.38 -26.26
C ALA A 795 55.09 -12.53 -26.10
N ALA A 796 55.50 -13.66 -25.51
CA ALA A 796 54.62 -14.79 -25.20
C ALA A 796 54.14 -14.80 -23.73
N ALA A 797 54.45 -13.75 -22.96
CA ALA A 797 54.00 -13.64 -21.57
C ALA A 797 52.47 -13.68 -21.47
N VAL A 798 51.95 -14.67 -20.74
CA VAL A 798 50.53 -14.79 -20.42
C VAL A 798 50.25 -13.93 -19.20
N TRP A 799 49.23 -13.08 -19.24
CA TRP A 799 48.83 -12.27 -18.09
C TRP A 799 47.82 -12.99 -17.22
N LYS A 800 48.02 -12.87 -15.91
CA LYS A 800 47.29 -13.60 -14.88
C LYS A 800 46.51 -12.64 -14.00
N PHE A 801 45.32 -13.08 -13.61
CA PHE A 801 44.58 -12.59 -12.46
C PHE A 801 44.69 -13.67 -11.36
N LYS A 802 45.01 -13.25 -10.14
CA LYS A 802 45.01 -14.15 -8.99
C LYS A 802 44.38 -13.48 -7.78
N ILE A 803 43.56 -14.22 -7.06
CA ILE A 803 42.91 -13.76 -5.83
C ILE A 803 43.14 -14.79 -4.72
N GLU A 804 43.42 -14.32 -3.51
CA GLU A 804 43.70 -15.15 -2.34
C GLU A 804 42.74 -14.77 -1.19
N SER A 805 42.49 -15.76 -0.33
CA SER A 805 41.64 -15.60 0.85
C SER A 805 42.22 -16.36 2.05
N GLY A 806 42.15 -15.73 3.21
CA GLY A 806 42.56 -16.25 4.51
C GLY A 806 44.07 -16.49 4.61
N ASP A 807 44.90 -15.50 4.27
CA ASP A 807 46.36 -15.57 4.31
C ASP A 807 46.90 -16.74 3.47
N THR A 808 46.46 -16.84 2.21
CA THR A 808 46.79 -17.91 1.25
C THR A 808 46.13 -19.28 1.50
N THR A 809 45.11 -19.35 2.37
CA THR A 809 44.39 -20.61 2.65
C THR A 809 43.65 -21.13 1.42
N THR A 810 43.01 -20.25 0.66
CA THR A 810 42.46 -20.55 -0.68
C THR A 810 42.97 -19.52 -1.69
N ALA A 811 43.08 -19.94 -2.95
CA ALA A 811 43.50 -19.05 -4.03
C ALA A 811 42.98 -19.56 -5.37
N VAL A 812 42.62 -18.62 -6.25
CA VAL A 812 42.24 -18.90 -7.65
C VAL A 812 43.15 -18.08 -8.56
N GLU A 813 43.67 -18.71 -9.61
CA GLU A 813 44.54 -18.07 -10.62
C GLU A 813 43.99 -18.37 -12.02
N LEU A 814 43.69 -17.31 -12.76
CA LEU A 814 43.09 -17.32 -14.10
C LEU A 814 43.95 -16.55 -15.09
N ASP A 815 43.81 -16.84 -16.39
CA ASP A 815 44.35 -15.95 -17.42
C ASP A 815 43.46 -14.69 -17.52
N LEU A 816 44.03 -13.54 -17.87
CA LEU A 816 43.21 -12.33 -18.09
C LEU A 816 42.18 -12.52 -19.22
N THR A 817 42.45 -13.43 -20.16
CA THR A 817 41.50 -13.82 -21.21
C THR A 817 40.34 -14.68 -20.70
N ASP A 818 40.36 -15.12 -19.44
CA ASP A 818 39.25 -15.83 -18.81
C ASP A 818 38.24 -14.89 -18.13
N SER A 819 38.47 -13.57 -18.20
CA SER A 819 37.49 -12.53 -17.83
C SER A 819 36.27 -12.56 -18.75
N ASN A 820 35.18 -11.90 -18.35
CA ASN A 820 33.97 -11.80 -19.16
C ASN A 820 34.23 -11.14 -20.53
N GLU A 821 35.14 -10.17 -20.57
CA GLU A 821 35.53 -9.47 -21.79
C GLU A 821 36.36 -10.35 -22.74
N GLY A 822 37.03 -11.39 -22.20
CA GLY A 822 37.80 -12.34 -23.02
C GLY A 822 39.03 -11.74 -23.72
N LEU A 823 39.49 -10.56 -23.30
CA LEU A 823 40.51 -9.79 -24.01
C LEU A 823 41.93 -10.11 -23.53
N ALA A 824 42.89 -10.15 -24.46
CA ALA A 824 44.30 -10.11 -24.12
C ALA A 824 44.75 -8.65 -23.89
N PRO A 825 45.68 -8.38 -22.96
CA PRO A 825 46.17 -7.01 -22.72
C PRO A 825 46.86 -6.40 -23.94
N ALA A 826 46.49 -5.15 -24.26
CA ALA A 826 47.02 -4.38 -25.37
C ALA A 826 47.85 -3.18 -24.88
N THR A 827 48.97 -2.92 -25.55
CA THR A 827 49.82 -1.77 -25.21
C THR A 827 49.16 -0.45 -25.58
N GLY A 828 49.05 0.46 -24.61
CA GLY A 828 48.54 1.82 -24.78
C GLY A 828 47.02 1.96 -24.75
N VAL A 829 46.28 0.90 -24.44
CA VAL A 829 44.81 0.89 -24.39
C VAL A 829 44.36 0.48 -22.98
N TRP A 830 43.39 1.20 -22.43
CA TRP A 830 42.69 0.79 -21.21
C TRP A 830 41.66 -0.28 -21.56
N GLN A 831 41.65 -1.37 -20.80
CA GLN A 831 40.71 -2.48 -20.96
C GLN A 831 40.16 -2.88 -19.60
N THR A 832 38.87 -3.17 -19.55
CA THR A 832 38.19 -3.68 -18.36
C THR A 832 38.32 -5.20 -18.31
N TYR A 833 38.48 -5.72 -17.09
CA TYR A 833 38.52 -7.14 -16.80
C TYR A 833 37.57 -7.44 -15.65
N THR A 834 36.58 -8.29 -15.90
CA THR A 834 35.54 -8.66 -14.94
C THR A 834 35.57 -10.17 -14.68
N PHE A 835 35.67 -10.56 -13.41
CA PHE A 835 35.65 -11.96 -12.95
C PHE A 835 34.49 -12.17 -11.97
N PRO A 836 33.44 -12.93 -12.33
CA PRO A 836 32.30 -13.18 -11.44
C PRO A 836 32.72 -13.91 -10.15
N LEU A 837 32.23 -13.45 -8.98
CA LEU A 837 32.53 -14.07 -7.69
C LEU A 837 32.04 -15.52 -7.61
N GLN A 838 30.89 -15.82 -8.23
CA GLN A 838 30.39 -17.19 -8.30
C GLN A 838 31.38 -18.12 -9.00
N LYS A 839 32.01 -17.67 -10.10
CA LYS A 839 33.00 -18.46 -10.82
C LYS A 839 34.24 -18.71 -9.95
N LEU A 840 34.69 -17.71 -9.22
CA LEU A 840 35.84 -17.83 -8.31
C LEU A 840 35.53 -18.79 -7.14
N ALA A 841 34.32 -18.73 -6.58
CA ALA A 841 33.86 -19.67 -5.57
C ALA A 841 33.78 -21.11 -6.10
N ASP A 842 33.26 -21.30 -7.32
CA ASP A 842 33.18 -22.60 -7.98
C ASP A 842 34.57 -23.20 -8.25
N GLU A 843 35.57 -22.35 -8.48
CA GLU A 843 36.99 -22.73 -8.61
C GLU A 843 37.71 -22.94 -7.26
N GLY A 844 37.02 -22.70 -6.14
CA GLY A 844 37.46 -23.06 -4.79
C GLY A 844 37.97 -21.90 -3.94
N LEU A 845 37.71 -20.64 -4.32
CA LEU A 845 37.98 -19.48 -3.46
C LEU A 845 36.98 -19.41 -2.29
N ASP A 846 37.48 -19.17 -1.07
CA ASP A 846 36.66 -18.80 0.08
C ASP A 846 36.33 -17.31 0.02
N LEU A 847 35.06 -16.96 -0.19
CA LEU A 847 34.63 -15.56 -0.31
C LEU A 847 34.60 -14.82 1.03
N THR A 848 34.68 -15.50 2.17
CA THR A 848 34.48 -14.88 3.49
C THR A 848 35.70 -14.12 4.03
N ALA A 849 36.86 -14.28 3.40
CA ALA A 849 38.13 -13.79 3.94
C ALA A 849 39.14 -13.30 2.89
N ILE A 850 38.69 -12.64 1.82
CA ILE A 850 39.56 -12.15 0.74
C ILE A 850 40.55 -11.09 1.27
N ASP A 851 41.83 -11.29 1.02
CA ASP A 851 42.92 -10.43 1.54
C ASP A 851 43.93 -10.00 0.48
N VAL A 852 43.93 -10.61 -0.72
CA VAL A 852 44.86 -10.27 -1.80
C VAL A 852 44.21 -10.35 -3.18
N VAL A 853 44.41 -9.33 -4.01
CA VAL A 853 44.07 -9.32 -5.44
C VAL A 853 45.30 -8.96 -6.27
N MET A 854 45.71 -9.82 -7.19
CA MET A 854 46.94 -9.71 -7.96
C MET A 854 46.70 -9.74 -9.46
N ILE A 855 47.46 -8.93 -10.19
CA ILE A 855 47.43 -8.84 -11.65
C ILE A 855 48.89 -8.87 -12.10
N PHE A 856 49.32 -9.83 -12.92
CA PHE A 856 50.75 -9.94 -13.27
C PHE A 856 50.99 -10.77 -14.53
N PRO A 857 52.09 -10.55 -15.28
CA PRO A 857 52.56 -11.50 -16.27
C PRO A 857 53.07 -12.78 -15.59
N ALA A 858 52.80 -13.94 -16.17
CA ALA A 858 53.17 -15.25 -15.64
C ALA A 858 54.62 -15.28 -15.12
N TRP A 859 54.82 -15.97 -14.00
CA TRP A 859 56.06 -15.90 -13.23
C TRP A 859 57.33 -16.02 -14.09
N GLY A 860 58.18 -14.99 -14.01
CA GLY A 860 59.46 -14.93 -14.72
C GLY A 860 59.40 -14.46 -16.17
N THR A 861 58.21 -14.12 -16.69
CA THR A 861 58.04 -13.60 -18.07
C THR A 861 57.83 -12.08 -18.13
N GLY A 862 57.63 -11.44 -16.97
CA GLY A 862 57.23 -10.02 -16.88
C GLY A 862 58.35 -8.97 -17.00
N GLU A 863 59.62 -9.36 -17.16
CA GLU A 863 60.73 -8.39 -17.18
C GLU A 863 60.51 -7.28 -18.23
N GLY A 864 60.61 -6.03 -17.79
CA GLY A 864 60.46 -4.85 -18.65
C GLY A 864 59.02 -4.36 -18.82
N ALA A 865 58.03 -5.09 -18.28
CA ALA A 865 56.63 -4.66 -18.33
C ALA A 865 56.37 -3.47 -17.41
N VAL A 866 55.60 -2.49 -17.90
CA VAL A 866 55.02 -1.41 -17.10
C VAL A 866 53.53 -1.38 -17.41
N TYR A 867 52.69 -1.46 -16.39
CA TYR A 867 51.25 -1.40 -16.55
C TYR A 867 50.60 -0.64 -15.39
N ARG A 868 49.38 -0.19 -15.62
CA ARG A 868 48.58 0.63 -14.72
C ARG A 868 47.24 -0.03 -14.47
N VAL A 869 46.71 0.12 -13.26
CA VAL A 869 45.42 -0.41 -12.84
C VAL A 869 44.64 0.69 -12.14
N ASP A 870 43.35 0.78 -12.42
CA ASP A 870 42.40 1.71 -11.79
C ASP A 870 40.99 1.11 -11.77
N ASN A 871 40.04 1.73 -11.06
CA ASN A 871 38.68 1.22 -10.86
C ASN A 871 38.65 -0.25 -10.40
N ALA A 872 39.59 -0.64 -9.55
CA ALA A 872 39.68 -2.00 -9.02
C ALA A 872 38.69 -2.16 -7.86
N SER A 873 37.72 -3.06 -7.99
CA SER A 873 36.67 -3.28 -6.98
C SER A 873 36.22 -4.73 -6.86
N ILE A 874 35.62 -5.05 -5.71
CA ILE A 874 34.82 -6.25 -5.46
C ILE A 874 33.40 -5.78 -5.14
N SER A 875 32.48 -5.83 -6.10
CA SER A 875 31.15 -5.23 -5.96
C SER A 875 30.08 -6.04 -6.70
N ALA A 876 28.80 -5.74 -6.46
CA ALA A 876 27.71 -6.22 -7.32
C ALA A 876 27.95 -5.79 -8.79
N GLN A 877 27.54 -6.63 -9.74
CA GLN A 877 27.64 -6.41 -11.18
C GLN A 877 26.62 -5.40 -11.71
#